data_AF-A0A0Q5M2C8-F1
#
_entry.id   AF-A0A0Q5M2C8-F1
#
_cell.length_a   1.000
_cell.length_b   1.000
_cell.length_c   1.000
_cell.angle_alpha   90.00
_cell.angle_beta   90.00
_cell.angle_gamma   90.00
#
_symmetry.space_group_name_H-M   'P 1'
#
loop_
_entity.id
_entity.type
_entity.pdbx_description
1 polymer ?
#
loop_
_entity_poly.entity_id
_entity_poly.type
_entity_poly.pdbx_seq_one_letter_code
_entity_poly.pdbx_strand_id
1 'polypeptide(L)'
;MLGGLGWHKNSPGTQVEGQSEVRVQNNRANARVLGSGGKGSGLANVGAQIDLVGTAQANVAGLAGMQLRQTAVQVLDNQVTGFVNAMGGAATANVALIASGSGSRPLTSSQVSVLGNRASNISAFGANAKVLLGTGSLQLPGRASGNSVLLDGTDASQARLTVADNEAGDITSIGGSALANTLTANGGKLTDVDIAQVGNRAREVRAGGGTAGVGRGTIGQVNLTGVAAANTVAIASSELARARITQTRNQASNVVTTGGSALANSVSFSDHRSGAGRYTATLTGNRADQVQAWGGEMSILQGALADVRLSATALANTVSVNRGRLESDPAHLIASNTARSVAATGGGAAANSIWLDDATVRGGTVTLSGNTAEQIQTAGMAGQVGAGVVGSFERNGRAVANSLVADRQSTLEQVPLTLAANQARQVSGSGGLAAANAVLLSEGRAERTSVSLAGNTAQGVRSTGFAASAGGGLLFSASQQSAALANTLAVTGSQLDASGVTVVGNDAARLDARGGSLLANSVALESGGGRASQLSASGVLAGNTATDIGTEGGAVSGAVGAVSSEARARAAANAVLLHDGALIDRAASWTVAGNTARNVQATGGTALVNALAAYRQASVRGGSVVLAGNTADGVRAEGGTSQMLGVGSNSNGVLAANSVYLDGSGAVGLSRSTAVVAGNTARQLQAQGGRINANALSVNASGQVDDASVLIAGNTAASVRSEGREGTVGGFAAFGKGVGQANANAVQVLARLQAGSVQLAGNTAGGVTATEGLAAANSFVQGGGDARGVQIAVSGNTAGTVRADGGQTALANSVQSDGSLQSAAVTVGANQASARTGSGDALANSVRVKKQARVQGASVTVAGNQGHSTGGTANSVDVEGSVQGGSITVLGNQGRAEGGGSINSVTGSGRFSGSQITVMGNSGTATRGMANSVANSGSIAGSNITILGNQASVRGGGTANSVDNHGTIGGSQIMIAGNTAQVTGSGVVNSVRNRGSMTGANIAILGNRGSAQGGGTVNSVDNRGKLTGRVVIAGNEGSATMGGTVNSVVNQGVLTGNVLIAGNRGRALAGGVSNSLINQGIVTGTVAIVGNTSAAAAGITSGSVRNVGGAITGTAGVAGNAAYAANPGYTYTVPSSGVINQSVTVLPAVNLLSM
;
A
#
# COMPACT_ATOMS: atom_id res chain seq x y z
N MET A 1 51.69 -41.10 -13.16
CA MET A 1 50.38 -41.20 -13.83
C MET A 1 49.40 -41.89 -12.90
N LEU A 2 48.25 -41.28 -12.62
CA LEU A 2 47.09 -41.97 -12.05
C LEU A 2 46.37 -42.72 -13.19
N GLY A 3 47.05 -43.71 -13.76
CA GLY A 3 46.56 -44.53 -14.88
C GLY A 3 45.97 -45.84 -14.38
N GLY A 4 44.84 -46.23 -14.97
CA GLY A 4 44.15 -47.49 -14.68
C GLY A 4 44.93 -48.75 -15.09
N LEU A 5 44.39 -49.88 -14.62
CA LEU A 5 44.84 -51.27 -14.79
C LEU A 5 46.14 -51.60 -14.03
N GLY A 6 46.00 -52.03 -12.77
CA GLY A 6 47.01 -52.89 -12.13
C GLY A 6 47.42 -52.56 -10.69
N TRP A 7 47.02 -51.41 -10.13
CA TRP A 7 47.29 -51.07 -8.73
C TRP A 7 46.05 -51.27 -7.83
N HIS A 8 45.33 -52.37 -8.05
CA HIS A 8 44.30 -52.88 -7.14
C HIS A 8 44.87 -54.02 -6.28
N LYS A 9 46.04 -53.81 -5.68
CA LYS A 9 46.43 -54.59 -4.50
C LYS A 9 46.25 -53.71 -3.28
N ASN A 10 45.34 -54.15 -2.40
CA ASN A 10 45.27 -53.80 -0.98
C ASN A 10 46.69 -53.64 -0.44
N SER A 11 47.21 -52.41 -0.47
CA SER A 11 48.48 -52.08 0.15
C SER A 11 48.11 -51.34 1.44
N PRO A 12 48.62 -51.79 2.60
CA PRO A 12 48.33 -51.14 3.88
C PRO A 12 48.68 -49.66 3.78
N GLY A 13 47.84 -48.80 4.37
CA GLY A 13 47.84 -47.38 4.08
C GLY A 13 49.20 -46.71 4.30
N THR A 14 49.76 -46.13 3.24
CA THR A 14 50.98 -45.32 3.32
C THR A 14 50.70 -44.07 4.16
N GLN A 15 51.50 -43.86 5.20
CA GLN A 15 51.53 -42.64 6.02
C GLN A 15 52.72 -41.78 5.61
N VAL A 16 52.50 -40.48 5.44
CA VAL A 16 53.55 -39.46 5.23
C VAL A 16 53.48 -38.50 6.42
N GLU A 17 54.53 -38.48 7.22
CA GLU A 17 54.60 -37.69 8.45
C GLU A 17 55.92 -36.89 8.53
N GLY A 18 55.99 -35.89 9.42
CA GLY A 18 57.25 -35.25 9.83
C GLY A 18 57.85 -34.24 8.84
N GLN A 19 57.17 -33.12 8.60
CA GLN A 19 57.67 -32.02 7.73
C GLN A 19 58.00 -32.43 6.28
N SER A 20 57.36 -33.50 5.78
CA SER A 20 57.55 -33.96 4.42
C SER A 20 57.02 -32.95 3.38
N GLU A 21 57.65 -32.88 2.21
CA GLU A 21 57.24 -31.98 1.12
C GLU A 21 57.08 -32.75 -0.21
N VAL A 22 55.96 -32.53 -0.91
CA VAL A 22 55.71 -32.99 -2.28
C VAL A 22 55.62 -31.75 -3.15
N ARG A 23 56.60 -31.53 -4.04
CA ARG A 23 56.73 -30.29 -4.81
C ARG A 23 56.77 -30.54 -6.31
N VAL A 24 55.95 -29.80 -7.05
CA VAL A 24 55.96 -29.72 -8.52
C VAL A 24 56.15 -28.25 -8.87
N GLN A 25 57.34 -27.85 -9.30
CA GLN A 25 57.66 -26.43 -9.47
C GLN A 25 58.44 -26.10 -10.74
N ASN A 26 58.27 -24.88 -11.25
CA ASN A 26 59.04 -24.30 -12.36
C ASN A 26 59.01 -25.11 -13.68
N ASN A 27 58.00 -25.97 -13.87
CA ASN A 27 57.89 -26.78 -15.08
C ASN A 27 57.26 -25.99 -16.22
N ARG A 28 57.73 -26.21 -17.46
CA ARG A 28 57.15 -25.64 -18.68
C ARG A 28 56.68 -26.74 -19.62
N ALA A 29 55.38 -26.83 -19.86
CA ALA A 29 54.77 -27.77 -20.79
C ALA A 29 54.20 -27.02 -22.02
N ASN A 30 55.04 -26.91 -23.05
CA ASN A 30 54.70 -26.20 -24.29
C ASN A 30 54.20 -27.14 -25.41
N ALA A 31 54.45 -28.44 -25.26
CA ALA A 31 54.04 -29.48 -26.22
C ALA A 31 52.61 -29.98 -25.96
N ARG A 32 51.98 -30.57 -26.99
CA ARG A 32 50.65 -31.19 -26.86
C ARG A 32 50.71 -32.44 -25.98
N VAL A 33 49.84 -32.51 -24.97
CA VAL A 33 49.60 -33.68 -24.12
C VAL A 33 48.24 -34.26 -24.49
N LEU A 34 48.19 -35.47 -25.03
CA LEU A 34 46.97 -36.12 -25.49
C LEU A 34 46.70 -37.41 -24.69
N GLY A 35 45.50 -37.54 -24.14
CA GLY A 35 44.98 -38.77 -23.57
C GLY A 35 43.81 -39.29 -24.41
N SER A 36 44.03 -40.31 -25.23
CA SER A 36 42.96 -41.03 -25.93
C SER A 36 42.74 -42.38 -25.26
N GLY A 37 41.52 -42.67 -24.80
CA GLY A 37 41.18 -44.02 -24.40
C GLY A 37 41.20 -44.97 -25.60
N GLY A 38 41.71 -46.19 -25.42
CA GLY A 38 41.72 -47.20 -26.47
C GLY A 38 40.30 -47.71 -26.79
N LYS A 39 40.06 -48.09 -28.05
CA LYS A 39 38.89 -48.89 -28.41
C LYS A 39 39.25 -50.36 -28.18
N GLY A 40 38.67 -50.98 -27.16
CA GLY A 40 38.89 -52.39 -26.89
C GLY A 40 37.77 -53.23 -27.49
N SER A 41 38.03 -53.98 -28.57
CA SER A 41 37.13 -55.07 -28.98
C SER A 41 37.44 -56.30 -28.12
N GLY A 42 36.62 -56.57 -27.10
CA GLY A 42 36.65 -57.85 -26.42
C GLY A 42 36.07 -58.92 -27.36
N LEU A 43 36.86 -59.93 -27.69
CA LEU A 43 36.39 -61.12 -28.41
C LEU A 43 35.46 -61.93 -27.50
N ALA A 44 34.17 -61.62 -27.53
CA ALA A 44 33.07 -62.53 -27.21
C ALA A 44 31.81 -62.01 -27.90
N ASN A 45 31.14 -62.90 -28.63
CA ASN A 45 29.98 -62.61 -29.48
C ASN A 45 28.92 -61.71 -28.82
N VAL A 46 28.32 -60.85 -29.65
CA VAL A 46 27.24 -59.86 -29.40
C VAL A 46 27.70 -58.41 -29.06
N GLY A 47 27.92 -57.62 -30.12
CA GLY A 47 27.43 -56.24 -30.26
C GLY A 47 27.91 -55.10 -29.34
N ALA A 48 28.86 -55.30 -28.41
CA ALA A 48 29.30 -54.25 -27.49
C ALA A 48 30.71 -53.72 -27.81
N GLN A 49 30.78 -52.45 -28.24
CA GLN A 49 32.03 -51.70 -28.42
C GLN A 49 32.38 -51.01 -27.09
N ILE A 50 33.57 -51.25 -26.54
CA ILE A 50 34.03 -50.67 -25.27
C ILE A 50 34.99 -49.50 -25.58
N ASP A 51 34.55 -48.27 -25.35
CA ASP A 51 35.42 -47.10 -25.32
C ASP A 51 36.07 -46.99 -23.93
N LEU A 52 37.41 -47.12 -23.85
CA LEU A 52 38.15 -46.84 -22.61
C LEU A 52 38.22 -45.33 -22.33
N VAL A 53 38.42 -44.96 -21.08
CA VAL A 53 38.51 -43.57 -20.60
C VAL A 53 39.96 -43.05 -20.71
N GLY A 54 40.19 -41.95 -21.44
CA GLY A 54 41.53 -41.32 -21.57
C GLY A 54 41.79 -40.25 -20.51
N THR A 55 42.98 -40.23 -19.89
CA THR A 55 43.42 -39.15 -18.98
C THR A 55 44.68 -38.45 -19.50
N ALA A 56 44.71 -37.12 -19.43
CA ALA A 56 45.85 -36.27 -19.78
C ALA A 56 46.24 -35.42 -18.57
N GLN A 57 47.49 -35.50 -18.12
CA GLN A 57 47.96 -34.81 -16.90
C GLN A 57 49.29 -34.10 -17.17
N ALA A 58 49.39 -32.82 -16.81
CA ALA A 58 50.63 -32.02 -16.87
C ALA A 58 50.90 -31.34 -15.53
N ASN A 59 52.11 -31.48 -14.97
CA ASN A 59 52.51 -30.84 -13.71
C ASN A 59 51.53 -31.09 -12.54
N VAL A 60 51.11 -32.35 -12.36
CA VAL A 60 50.12 -32.73 -11.32
C VAL A 60 50.81 -33.36 -10.12
N ALA A 61 50.45 -32.92 -8.92
CA ALA A 61 50.78 -33.60 -7.65
C ALA A 61 49.58 -34.46 -7.23
N GLY A 62 49.64 -35.76 -7.51
CA GLY A 62 48.57 -36.71 -7.21
C GLY A 62 48.90 -37.64 -6.04
N LEU A 63 48.09 -37.62 -4.98
CA LEU A 63 48.23 -38.46 -3.79
C LEU A 63 46.94 -39.25 -3.60
N ALA A 64 47.01 -40.58 -3.71
CA ALA A 64 45.85 -41.45 -3.63
C ALA A 64 46.05 -42.51 -2.54
N GLY A 65 45.08 -42.62 -1.62
CA GLY A 65 45.14 -43.58 -0.53
C GLY A 65 46.36 -43.38 0.36
N MET A 66 46.58 -42.16 0.86
CA MET A 66 47.67 -41.82 1.79
C MET A 66 47.12 -41.05 2.99
N GLN A 67 47.73 -41.22 4.17
CA GLN A 67 47.50 -40.35 5.33
C GLN A 67 48.63 -39.30 5.37
N LEU A 68 48.28 -38.02 5.48
CA LEU A 68 49.23 -36.91 5.43
C LEU A 68 49.21 -36.18 6.77
N ARG A 69 50.34 -36.12 7.47
CA ARG A 69 50.50 -35.38 8.72
C ARG A 69 51.70 -34.43 8.62
N GLN A 70 51.53 -33.16 8.97
CA GLN A 70 52.60 -32.15 8.89
C GLN A 70 53.32 -32.14 7.53
N THR A 71 52.56 -32.25 6.44
CA THR A 71 53.10 -32.36 5.07
C THR A 71 52.75 -31.11 4.25
N ALA A 72 53.67 -30.69 3.38
CA ALA A 72 53.43 -29.63 2.40
C ALA A 72 53.29 -30.21 0.99
N VAL A 73 52.16 -29.98 0.31
CA VAL A 73 51.94 -30.35 -1.09
C VAL A 73 51.88 -29.06 -1.91
N GLN A 74 52.87 -28.86 -2.79
CA GLN A 74 53.10 -27.57 -3.44
C GLN A 74 53.18 -27.72 -4.97
N VAL A 75 52.38 -26.93 -5.69
CA VAL A 75 52.44 -26.78 -7.15
C VAL A 75 52.71 -25.31 -7.45
N LEU A 76 53.94 -24.98 -7.85
CA LEU A 76 54.43 -23.59 -7.83
C LEU A 76 55.03 -23.14 -9.18
N ASP A 77 54.67 -21.96 -9.66
CA ASP A 77 55.33 -21.28 -10.79
C ASP A 77 55.43 -22.13 -12.08
N ASN A 78 54.51 -23.07 -12.27
CA ASN A 78 54.48 -23.92 -13.47
C ASN A 78 53.73 -23.23 -14.61
N GLN A 79 54.14 -23.49 -15.84
CA GLN A 79 53.56 -22.93 -17.06
C GLN A 79 53.12 -24.05 -18.01
N VAL A 80 51.85 -24.06 -18.39
CA VAL A 80 51.29 -24.97 -19.38
C VAL A 80 50.61 -24.15 -20.48
N THR A 81 51.21 -24.16 -21.66
CA THR A 81 50.73 -23.44 -22.84
C THR A 81 50.40 -24.35 -24.02
N GLY A 82 50.93 -25.58 -24.02
CA GLY A 82 50.58 -26.61 -24.99
C GLY A 82 49.18 -27.19 -24.75
N PHE A 83 48.55 -27.70 -25.81
CA PHE A 83 47.21 -28.30 -25.71
C PHE A 83 47.20 -29.55 -24.81
N VAL A 84 46.40 -29.54 -23.75
CA VAL A 84 46.16 -30.72 -22.89
C VAL A 84 44.77 -31.26 -23.19
N ASN A 85 44.68 -32.33 -23.98
CA ASN A 85 43.42 -32.85 -24.49
C ASN A 85 43.15 -34.28 -24.02
N ALA A 86 41.95 -34.54 -23.49
CA ALA A 86 41.48 -35.87 -23.14
C ALA A 86 40.18 -36.24 -23.87
N MET A 87 40.11 -37.43 -24.46
CA MET A 87 38.89 -38.01 -25.01
C MET A 87 38.38 -39.13 -24.08
N GLY A 88 37.11 -39.03 -23.68
CA GLY A 88 36.42 -39.96 -22.80
C GLY A 88 36.66 -39.76 -21.30
N GLY A 89 37.68 -38.99 -20.88
CA GLY A 89 38.05 -38.82 -19.46
C GLY A 89 38.47 -37.40 -19.08
N ALA A 90 39.59 -37.24 -18.35
CA ALA A 90 39.96 -35.99 -17.68
C ALA A 90 41.28 -35.38 -18.19
N ALA A 91 41.29 -34.07 -18.43
CA ALA A 91 42.46 -33.27 -18.76
C ALA A 91 42.80 -32.34 -17.59
N THR A 92 43.99 -32.46 -16.99
CA THR A 92 44.35 -31.68 -15.79
C THR A 92 45.76 -31.10 -15.88
N ALA A 93 45.93 -29.81 -15.54
CA ALA A 93 47.24 -29.16 -15.51
C ALA A 93 47.48 -28.33 -14.25
N ASN A 94 48.68 -28.40 -13.67
CA ASN A 94 49.07 -27.68 -12.46
C ASN A 94 48.10 -27.93 -11.29
N VAL A 95 47.69 -29.19 -11.08
CA VAL A 95 46.67 -29.57 -10.08
C VAL A 95 47.30 -30.31 -8.90
N ALA A 96 46.83 -30.01 -7.68
CA ALA A 96 47.03 -30.87 -6.51
C ALA A 96 45.77 -31.73 -6.30
N LEU A 97 45.90 -33.06 -6.45
CA LEU A 97 44.81 -34.01 -6.31
C LEU A 97 45.07 -34.95 -5.14
N ILE A 98 44.22 -34.92 -4.12
CA ILE A 98 44.30 -35.76 -2.93
C ILE A 98 43.01 -36.58 -2.83
N ALA A 99 43.12 -37.91 -2.92
CA ALA A 99 41.98 -38.82 -2.93
C ALA A 99 42.19 -39.99 -1.96
N SER A 100 41.14 -40.48 -1.31
CA SER A 100 41.29 -41.52 -0.28
C SER A 100 41.29 -42.97 -0.80
N GLY A 101 40.80 -43.22 -2.02
CA GLY A 101 40.79 -44.55 -2.67
C GLY A 101 39.78 -45.57 -2.10
N SER A 102 39.66 -45.66 -0.76
CA SER A 102 38.63 -46.42 -0.01
C SER A 102 38.65 -46.03 1.48
N GLY A 103 37.53 -45.56 2.04
CA GLY A 103 37.43 -45.02 3.42
C GLY A 103 37.99 -43.59 3.56
N SER A 104 37.69 -42.86 4.64
CA SER A 104 38.26 -41.51 4.85
C SER A 104 39.71 -41.61 5.32
N ARG A 105 40.60 -40.76 4.79
CA ARG A 105 42.00 -40.68 5.22
C ARG A 105 42.37 -39.24 5.63
N PRO A 106 43.12 -39.06 6.74
CA PRO A 106 43.36 -37.74 7.29
C PRO A 106 44.45 -36.94 6.56
N LEU A 107 44.20 -35.64 6.39
CA LEU A 107 45.15 -34.55 6.09
C LEU A 107 45.25 -33.66 7.34
N THR A 108 46.23 -33.93 8.20
CA THR A 108 46.34 -33.30 9.53
C THR A 108 47.53 -32.33 9.60
N SER A 109 47.32 -31.12 10.12
CA SER A 109 48.37 -30.10 10.31
C SER A 109 49.21 -29.84 9.06
N SER A 110 48.59 -29.91 7.88
CA SER A 110 49.27 -29.96 6.58
C SER A 110 48.89 -28.76 5.70
N GLN A 111 49.74 -28.45 4.71
CA GLN A 111 49.53 -27.35 3.77
C GLN A 111 49.44 -27.86 2.34
N VAL A 112 48.45 -27.39 1.59
CA VAL A 112 48.34 -27.62 0.14
C VAL A 112 48.34 -26.25 -0.54
N SER A 113 49.23 -26.04 -1.50
CA SER A 113 49.42 -24.73 -2.13
C SER A 113 49.62 -24.84 -3.64
N VAL A 114 48.79 -24.11 -4.39
CA VAL A 114 48.90 -23.93 -5.85
C VAL A 114 49.11 -22.44 -6.11
N LEU A 115 50.34 -22.03 -6.39
CA LEU A 115 50.74 -20.61 -6.40
C LEU A 115 51.49 -20.22 -7.68
N GLY A 116 51.20 -19.05 -8.23
CA GLY A 116 51.98 -18.45 -9.34
C GLY A 116 51.93 -19.22 -10.67
N ASN A 117 51.02 -20.18 -10.83
CA ASN A 117 50.98 -21.03 -12.01
C ASN A 117 50.21 -20.39 -13.17
N ARG A 118 50.59 -20.76 -14.40
CA ARG A 118 49.88 -20.42 -15.64
C ARG A 118 49.41 -21.68 -16.35
N ALA A 119 48.12 -21.79 -16.62
CA ALA A 119 47.52 -22.91 -17.34
C ALA A 119 46.64 -22.40 -18.48
N SER A 120 46.82 -22.95 -19.68
CA SER A 120 45.99 -22.62 -20.85
C SER A 120 45.78 -23.80 -21.79
N ASN A 121 44.76 -23.73 -22.65
CA ASN A 121 44.46 -24.71 -23.70
C ASN A 121 44.18 -26.13 -23.17
N ILE A 122 43.32 -26.25 -22.17
CA ILE A 122 42.94 -27.55 -21.56
C ILE A 122 41.56 -27.93 -22.04
N SER A 123 41.43 -29.08 -22.71
CA SER A 123 40.15 -29.57 -23.22
C SER A 123 39.85 -31.00 -22.82
N ALA A 124 38.64 -31.27 -22.34
CA ALA A 124 38.15 -32.62 -22.05
C ALA A 124 36.81 -32.87 -22.75
N PHE A 125 36.71 -34.01 -23.44
CA PHE A 125 35.51 -34.42 -24.17
C PHE A 125 34.95 -35.69 -23.55
N GLY A 126 33.75 -35.63 -22.98
CA GLY A 126 33.02 -36.77 -22.42
C GLY A 126 32.60 -37.76 -23.51
N ALA A 127 32.60 -39.06 -23.19
CA ALA A 127 32.22 -40.11 -24.13
C ALA A 127 30.70 -40.28 -24.23
N ASN A 128 30.18 -40.47 -25.45
CA ASN A 128 28.83 -40.96 -25.71
C ASN A 128 28.82 -42.49 -25.50
N ALA A 129 28.66 -42.97 -24.27
CA ALA A 129 28.65 -44.41 -23.99
C ALA A 129 27.30 -44.87 -23.41
N LYS A 130 26.51 -45.58 -24.21
CA LYS A 130 25.46 -46.50 -23.72
C LYS A 130 26.14 -47.76 -23.19
N VAL A 131 26.73 -47.74 -22.00
CA VAL A 131 27.31 -48.95 -21.42
C VAL A 131 27.06 -49.02 -19.92
N LEU A 132 26.43 -50.12 -19.50
CA LEU A 132 26.20 -50.54 -18.12
C LEU A 132 27.45 -51.31 -17.65
N LEU A 133 28.25 -50.74 -16.74
CA LEU A 133 29.35 -51.47 -16.10
C LEU A 133 29.33 -51.25 -14.59
N GLY A 134 29.58 -52.35 -13.87
CA GLY A 134 29.52 -52.47 -12.43
C GLY A 134 30.44 -51.53 -11.66
N THR A 135 30.11 -51.41 -10.38
CA THR A 135 30.71 -50.57 -9.34
C THR A 135 32.23 -50.39 -9.42
N GLY A 136 32.69 -49.13 -9.57
CA GLY A 136 33.99 -48.71 -9.03
C GLY A 136 35.04 -48.07 -9.97
N SER A 137 34.70 -47.21 -10.94
CA SER A 137 35.72 -46.42 -11.66
C SER A 137 35.68 -44.92 -11.31
N LEU A 138 36.80 -44.43 -10.77
CA LEU A 138 37.05 -43.05 -10.32
C LEU A 138 37.53 -42.16 -11.49
N GLN A 139 36.84 -42.21 -12.64
CA GLN A 139 37.18 -41.38 -13.79
C GLN A 139 35.93 -40.72 -14.35
N LEU A 140 35.77 -39.43 -14.04
CA LEU A 140 34.71 -38.58 -14.58
C LEU A 140 34.84 -38.50 -16.12
N PRO A 141 33.77 -38.74 -16.88
CA PRO A 141 33.71 -38.35 -18.27
C PRO A 141 33.85 -36.82 -18.41
N GLY A 142 34.82 -36.35 -19.19
CA GLY A 142 34.88 -34.97 -19.69
C GLY A 142 35.33 -33.87 -18.73
N ARG A 143 36.15 -34.11 -17.69
CA ARG A 143 36.61 -33.04 -16.76
C ARG A 143 37.89 -32.34 -17.24
N ALA A 144 37.86 -31.01 -17.41
CA ALA A 144 39.03 -30.16 -17.66
C ALA A 144 39.39 -29.34 -16.41
N SER A 145 40.64 -29.35 -15.95
CA SER A 145 41.08 -28.62 -14.75
C SER A 145 42.44 -27.94 -14.91
N GLY A 146 42.55 -26.68 -14.50
CA GLY A 146 43.80 -25.91 -14.48
C GLY A 146 44.00 -25.19 -13.14
N ASN A 147 45.21 -25.29 -12.56
CA ASN A 147 45.62 -24.60 -11.32
C ASN A 147 44.69 -24.87 -10.11
N SER A 148 44.20 -26.10 -9.95
CA SER A 148 43.18 -26.45 -8.95
C SER A 148 43.69 -27.30 -7.79
N VAL A 149 42.97 -27.28 -6.67
CA VAL A 149 43.11 -28.22 -5.55
C VAL A 149 41.85 -29.10 -5.50
N LEU A 150 42.01 -30.42 -5.58
CA LEU A 150 40.90 -31.37 -5.61
C LEU A 150 41.05 -32.37 -4.46
N LEU A 151 40.12 -32.36 -3.51
CA LEU A 151 40.02 -33.29 -2.39
C LEU A 151 38.80 -34.20 -2.55
N ASP A 152 38.98 -35.52 -2.47
CA ASP A 152 37.90 -36.50 -2.55
C ASP A 152 38.03 -37.56 -1.44
N GLY A 153 36.98 -37.71 -0.61
CA GLY A 153 36.95 -38.62 0.53
C GLY A 153 38.00 -38.34 1.61
N THR A 154 38.45 -37.09 1.75
CA THR A 154 39.60 -36.72 2.60
C THR A 154 39.15 -35.95 3.85
N ASP A 155 39.61 -36.37 5.04
CA ASP A 155 39.34 -35.67 6.30
C ASP A 155 40.47 -34.67 6.60
N ALA A 156 40.25 -33.38 6.39
CA ALA A 156 41.23 -32.34 6.68
C ALA A 156 41.06 -31.76 8.09
N SER A 157 42.14 -31.74 8.88
CA SER A 157 42.20 -31.18 10.22
C SER A 157 43.40 -30.25 10.37
N GLN A 158 43.22 -29.03 10.89
CA GLN A 158 44.29 -28.03 11.05
C GLN A 158 45.06 -27.78 9.74
N ALA A 159 44.36 -27.77 8.60
CA ALA A 159 44.97 -27.71 7.28
C ALA A 159 44.86 -26.32 6.65
N ARG A 160 45.85 -25.93 5.86
CA ARG A 160 45.80 -24.71 5.04
C ARG A 160 45.78 -25.07 3.56
N LEU A 161 44.76 -24.62 2.84
CA LEU A 161 44.58 -24.84 1.42
C LEU A 161 44.63 -23.49 0.69
N THR A 162 45.61 -23.30 -0.19
CA THR A 162 45.84 -22.00 -0.84
C THR A 162 45.92 -22.13 -2.35
N VAL A 163 45.14 -21.30 -3.06
CA VAL A 163 45.22 -21.10 -4.51
C VAL A 163 45.42 -19.61 -4.74
N ALA A 164 46.62 -19.16 -5.11
CA ALA A 164 46.89 -17.72 -5.22
C ALA A 164 47.76 -17.33 -6.41
N ASP A 165 47.50 -16.13 -6.93
CA ASP A 165 48.25 -15.48 -8.01
C ASP A 165 48.40 -16.36 -9.27
N ASN A 166 47.42 -17.23 -9.53
CA ASN A 166 47.40 -18.10 -10.71
C ASN A 166 46.66 -17.45 -11.89
N GLU A 167 47.08 -17.79 -13.11
CA GLU A 167 46.42 -17.43 -14.37
C GLU A 167 45.94 -18.68 -15.10
N ALA A 168 44.63 -18.80 -15.33
CA ALA A 168 44.02 -19.89 -16.08
C ALA A 168 43.24 -19.32 -17.28
N GLY A 169 43.46 -19.87 -18.48
CA GLY A 169 42.80 -19.45 -19.73
C GLY A 169 42.33 -20.65 -20.55
N ASP A 170 41.28 -20.49 -21.36
CA ASP A 170 40.91 -21.46 -22.41
C ASP A 170 40.70 -22.89 -21.88
N ILE A 171 39.91 -23.01 -20.81
CA ILE A 171 39.58 -24.28 -20.16
C ILE A 171 38.21 -24.74 -20.66
N THR A 172 38.17 -25.79 -21.46
CA THR A 172 36.95 -26.25 -22.13
C THR A 172 36.59 -27.69 -21.75
N SER A 173 35.32 -27.93 -21.46
CA SER A 173 34.76 -29.27 -21.26
C SER A 173 33.50 -29.44 -22.10
N ILE A 174 33.39 -30.55 -22.82
CA ILE A 174 32.14 -30.97 -23.47
C ILE A 174 31.69 -32.26 -22.80
N GLY A 175 30.50 -32.28 -22.21
CA GLY A 175 29.95 -33.42 -21.49
C GLY A 175 30.40 -33.57 -20.03
N GLY A 176 31.07 -32.57 -19.44
CA GLY A 176 31.62 -32.65 -18.07
C GLY A 176 31.76 -31.29 -17.38
N SER A 177 32.85 -31.10 -16.63
CA SER A 177 33.15 -29.85 -15.89
C SER A 177 34.45 -29.18 -16.35
N ALA A 178 34.44 -27.84 -16.43
CA ALA A 178 35.61 -27.01 -16.67
C ALA A 178 35.96 -26.25 -15.39
N LEU A 179 37.17 -26.46 -14.86
CA LEU A 179 37.60 -26.00 -13.55
C LEU A 179 38.89 -25.16 -13.67
N ALA A 180 38.81 -23.85 -13.46
CA ALA A 180 39.93 -22.92 -13.51
C ALA A 180 40.19 -22.28 -12.13
N ASN A 181 41.40 -22.48 -11.58
CA ASN A 181 41.78 -21.99 -10.25
C ASN A 181 40.76 -22.39 -9.16
N THR A 182 40.26 -23.62 -9.20
CA THR A 182 39.18 -24.06 -8.29
C THR A 182 39.71 -24.85 -7.10
N LEU A 183 38.95 -24.83 -6.01
CA LEU A 183 39.13 -25.75 -4.90
C LEU A 183 37.86 -26.59 -4.73
N THR A 184 37.99 -27.91 -4.75
CA THR A 184 36.84 -28.81 -4.52
C THR A 184 37.12 -29.75 -3.35
N ALA A 185 36.14 -29.92 -2.46
CA ALA A 185 36.19 -30.93 -1.41
C ALA A 185 34.88 -31.73 -1.38
N ASN A 186 34.99 -33.06 -1.38
CA ASN A 186 33.84 -33.97 -1.40
C ASN A 186 33.98 -35.10 -0.38
N GLY A 187 32.90 -35.41 0.34
CA GLY A 187 32.78 -36.65 1.12
C GLY A 187 33.73 -36.82 2.31
N GLY A 188 34.11 -35.75 3.01
CA GLY A 188 35.01 -35.78 4.17
C GLY A 188 34.70 -34.75 5.25
N LYS A 189 35.53 -34.67 6.30
CA LYS A 189 35.44 -33.68 7.38
C LYS A 189 36.46 -32.56 7.19
N LEU A 190 36.04 -31.30 7.33
CA LEU A 190 36.89 -30.11 7.28
C LEU A 190 36.85 -29.42 8.66
N THR A 191 37.85 -29.68 9.49
CA THR A 191 37.96 -29.15 10.86
C THR A 191 39.17 -28.22 10.99
N ASP A 192 39.02 -27.01 11.49
CA ASP A 192 40.11 -26.03 11.63
C ASP A 192 40.86 -25.80 10.30
N VAL A 193 40.13 -25.66 9.20
CA VAL A 193 40.69 -25.51 7.85
C VAL A 193 40.64 -24.05 7.41
N ASP A 194 41.76 -23.55 6.90
CA ASP A 194 41.88 -22.22 6.27
C ASP A 194 42.02 -22.37 4.74
N ILE A 195 41.00 -21.92 4.01
CA ILE A 195 40.92 -21.92 2.55
C ILE A 195 41.09 -20.49 2.06
N ALA A 196 42.14 -20.25 1.28
CA ALA A 196 42.45 -18.94 0.72
C ALA A 196 42.54 -18.98 -0.81
N GLN A 197 41.73 -18.14 -1.47
CA GLN A 197 41.87 -17.81 -2.90
C GLN A 197 42.15 -16.33 -3.10
N VAL A 198 43.36 -16.00 -3.54
CA VAL A 198 43.85 -14.61 -3.55
C VAL A 198 44.44 -14.26 -4.92
N GLY A 199 44.01 -13.16 -5.52
CA GLY A 199 44.67 -12.60 -6.70
C GLY A 199 44.62 -13.44 -7.98
N ASN A 200 43.78 -14.47 -8.04
CA ASN A 200 43.71 -15.36 -9.21
C ASN A 200 42.99 -14.71 -10.40
N ARG A 201 43.41 -15.07 -11.62
CA ARG A 201 42.80 -14.66 -12.89
C ARG A 201 42.35 -15.89 -13.67
N ALA A 202 41.07 -15.95 -14.01
CA ALA A 202 40.49 -17.00 -14.83
C ALA A 202 39.73 -16.39 -16.02
N ARG A 203 40.03 -16.84 -17.24
CA ARG A 203 39.36 -16.37 -18.47
C ARG A 203 38.98 -17.53 -19.38
N GLU A 204 37.88 -17.37 -20.11
CA GLU A 204 37.44 -18.33 -21.15
C GLU A 204 37.27 -19.75 -20.62
N VAL A 205 36.41 -19.89 -19.62
CA VAL A 205 36.09 -21.19 -19.00
C VAL A 205 34.75 -21.65 -19.54
N ARG A 206 34.72 -22.74 -20.31
CA ARG A 206 33.54 -23.21 -21.03
C ARG A 206 33.18 -24.65 -20.67
N ALA A 207 31.92 -24.91 -20.33
CA ALA A 207 31.40 -26.26 -20.12
C ALA A 207 30.14 -26.52 -20.98
N GLY A 208 30.00 -27.71 -21.55
CA GLY A 208 28.80 -28.14 -22.27
C GLY A 208 28.16 -29.37 -21.62
N GLY A 209 26.83 -29.40 -21.53
CA GLY A 209 26.04 -30.50 -21.01
C GLY A 209 25.99 -31.65 -22.02
N GLY A 210 26.40 -32.85 -21.58
CA GLY A 210 26.30 -34.07 -22.36
C GLY A 210 24.95 -34.75 -22.12
N THR A 211 24.41 -35.41 -23.15
CA THR A 211 23.27 -36.32 -23.03
C THR A 211 23.67 -37.52 -22.19
N ALA A 212 23.37 -37.49 -20.89
CA ALA A 212 23.52 -38.67 -20.04
C ALA A 212 22.46 -39.71 -20.43
N GLY A 213 22.87 -40.77 -21.11
CA GLY A 213 22.04 -41.96 -21.28
C GLY A 213 21.67 -42.54 -19.92
N VAL A 214 20.38 -42.80 -19.71
CA VAL A 214 19.82 -43.29 -18.45
C VAL A 214 20.40 -44.67 -18.12
N GLY A 215 21.23 -44.74 -17.07
CA GLY A 215 21.69 -45.98 -16.44
C GLY A 215 21.63 -45.82 -14.91
N ARG A 216 20.77 -46.59 -14.25
CA ARG A 216 20.62 -46.59 -12.78
C ARG A 216 21.84 -47.27 -12.13
N GLY A 217 22.61 -46.53 -11.34
CA GLY A 217 23.69 -47.07 -10.51
C GLY A 217 24.24 -46.01 -9.56
N THR A 218 24.22 -46.30 -8.26
CA THR A 218 24.50 -45.41 -7.13
C THR A 218 26.00 -45.12 -6.87
N ILE A 219 26.33 -43.89 -6.45
CA ILE A 219 27.17 -43.47 -5.28
C ILE A 219 27.97 -42.17 -5.57
N GLY A 220 27.60 -41.08 -4.87
CA GLY A 220 28.51 -40.19 -4.13
C GLY A 220 29.53 -39.26 -4.84
N GLN A 221 29.15 -38.42 -5.81
CA GLN A 221 30.03 -37.34 -6.29
C GLN A 221 29.26 -36.03 -6.52
N VAL A 222 29.96 -34.89 -6.37
CA VAL A 222 29.46 -33.55 -6.70
C VAL A 222 28.93 -33.60 -8.13
N ASN A 223 27.62 -33.38 -8.30
CA ASN A 223 26.93 -33.54 -9.57
C ASN A 223 27.30 -32.38 -10.53
N LEU A 224 28.56 -32.37 -11.01
CA LEU A 224 29.18 -31.29 -11.79
C LEU A 224 29.09 -31.52 -13.31
N THR A 225 28.11 -32.29 -13.77
CA THR A 225 27.83 -32.40 -15.20
C THR A 225 27.35 -31.04 -15.73
N GLY A 226 28.10 -30.44 -16.66
CA GLY A 226 27.79 -29.12 -17.22
C GLY A 226 28.20 -27.93 -16.35
N VAL A 227 29.23 -28.04 -15.49
CA VAL A 227 29.68 -26.92 -14.64
C VAL A 227 30.94 -26.25 -15.18
N ALA A 228 30.88 -24.93 -15.38
CA ALA A 228 32.04 -24.07 -15.65
C ALA A 228 32.36 -23.28 -14.37
N ALA A 229 33.50 -23.54 -13.73
CA ALA A 229 33.87 -22.94 -12.46
C ALA A 229 35.23 -22.22 -12.55
N ALA A 230 35.24 -20.94 -12.22
CA ALA A 230 36.38 -20.04 -12.29
C ALA A 230 36.61 -19.36 -10.93
N ASN A 231 37.77 -19.58 -10.31
CA ASN A 231 38.09 -19.10 -8.96
C ASN A 231 36.99 -19.50 -7.95
N THR A 232 36.57 -20.76 -7.97
CA THR A 232 35.42 -21.25 -7.18
C THR A 232 35.85 -22.21 -6.09
N VAL A 233 35.23 -22.09 -4.91
CA VAL A 233 35.32 -23.08 -3.83
C VAL A 233 34.02 -23.89 -3.79
N ALA A 234 34.09 -25.20 -4.06
CA ALA A 234 32.94 -26.09 -4.04
C ALA A 234 33.12 -27.18 -2.99
N ILE A 235 32.21 -27.24 -2.02
CA ILE A 235 32.24 -28.21 -0.91
C ILE A 235 30.93 -29.00 -0.93
N ALA A 236 31.03 -30.33 -0.96
CA ALA A 236 29.86 -31.19 -1.05
C ALA A 236 29.94 -32.39 -0.11
N SER A 237 28.79 -32.82 0.43
CA SER A 237 28.67 -34.02 1.27
C SER A 237 29.70 -34.06 2.42
N SER A 238 30.08 -32.89 2.93
CA SER A 238 31.20 -32.72 3.88
C SER A 238 30.72 -32.10 5.19
N GLU A 239 31.42 -32.41 6.28
CA GLU A 239 31.20 -31.79 7.58
C GLU A 239 32.13 -30.57 7.75
N LEU A 240 31.59 -29.42 8.18
CA LEU A 240 32.33 -28.16 8.36
C LEU A 240 32.39 -27.78 9.84
N ALA A 241 33.59 -27.67 10.40
CA ALA A 241 33.82 -27.23 11.79
C ALA A 241 34.99 -26.23 11.85
N ARG A 242 34.77 -25.03 12.41
CA ARG A 242 35.83 -24.00 12.56
C ARG A 242 36.59 -23.69 11.25
N ALA A 243 35.89 -23.68 10.11
CA ALA A 243 36.51 -23.46 8.80
C ALA A 243 36.43 -21.98 8.36
N ARG A 244 37.48 -21.49 7.71
CA ARG A 244 37.57 -20.12 7.15
C ARG A 244 37.77 -20.18 5.65
N ILE A 245 36.94 -19.49 4.89
CA ILE A 245 37.06 -19.34 3.44
C ILE A 245 37.24 -17.85 3.12
N THR A 246 38.35 -17.51 2.48
CA THR A 246 38.66 -16.15 2.06
C THR A 246 38.90 -16.11 0.55
N GLN A 247 38.07 -15.36 -0.18
CA GLN A 247 38.26 -15.05 -1.59
C GLN A 247 38.46 -13.54 -1.76
N THR A 248 39.66 -13.11 -2.16
CA THR A 248 39.94 -11.67 -2.31
C THR A 248 40.71 -11.34 -3.58
N ARG A 249 40.34 -10.21 -4.21
CA ARG A 249 40.99 -9.67 -5.42
C ARG A 249 41.06 -10.65 -6.60
N ASN A 250 40.15 -11.61 -6.69
CA ASN A 250 40.08 -12.55 -7.81
C ASN A 250 39.34 -11.93 -9.01
N GLN A 251 39.74 -12.32 -10.23
CA GLN A 251 39.16 -11.85 -11.48
C GLN A 251 38.72 -13.05 -12.33
N ALA A 252 37.46 -13.08 -12.73
CA ALA A 252 36.88 -14.10 -13.59
C ALA A 252 36.17 -13.43 -14.77
N SER A 253 36.45 -13.87 -16.00
CA SER A 253 35.81 -13.33 -17.21
C SER A 253 35.46 -14.43 -18.22
N ASN A 254 34.37 -14.30 -18.95
CA ASN A 254 33.95 -15.27 -19.99
C ASN A 254 33.78 -16.69 -19.44
N VAL A 255 32.95 -16.84 -18.42
CA VAL A 255 32.60 -18.14 -17.83
C VAL A 255 31.26 -18.56 -18.40
N VAL A 256 31.25 -19.57 -19.27
CA VAL A 256 30.06 -19.94 -20.04
C VAL A 256 29.74 -21.42 -19.83
N THR A 257 28.47 -21.73 -19.61
CA THR A 257 27.99 -23.11 -19.65
C THR A 257 26.76 -23.26 -20.52
N THR A 258 26.61 -24.43 -21.13
CA THR A 258 25.36 -24.88 -21.78
C THR A 258 24.88 -26.13 -21.06
N GLY A 259 23.66 -26.16 -20.55
CA GLY A 259 23.06 -27.30 -19.85
C GLY A 259 23.47 -27.47 -18.38
N GLY A 260 24.04 -26.47 -17.71
CA GLY A 260 24.41 -26.56 -16.29
C GLY A 260 24.71 -25.23 -15.59
N SER A 261 25.74 -25.17 -14.74
CA SER A 261 26.02 -24.00 -13.87
C SER A 261 27.35 -23.29 -14.18
N ALA A 262 27.33 -21.96 -14.30
CA ALA A 262 28.50 -21.10 -14.43
C ALA A 262 28.79 -20.43 -13.08
N LEU A 263 29.96 -20.69 -12.50
CA LEU A 263 30.38 -20.23 -11.18
C LEU A 263 31.64 -19.38 -11.31
N ALA A 264 31.58 -18.10 -10.95
CA ALA A 264 32.70 -17.17 -11.01
C ALA A 264 32.95 -16.55 -9.62
N ASN A 265 34.16 -16.68 -9.08
CA ASN A 265 34.55 -16.15 -7.76
C ASN A 265 33.55 -16.52 -6.65
N SER A 266 33.01 -17.73 -6.68
CA SER A 266 31.85 -18.12 -5.86
C SER A 266 32.19 -19.25 -4.89
N VAL A 267 31.39 -19.36 -3.83
CA VAL A 267 31.45 -20.46 -2.86
C VAL A 267 30.14 -21.24 -2.94
N SER A 268 30.24 -22.56 -3.10
CA SER A 268 29.06 -23.42 -3.24
C SER A 268 29.12 -24.58 -2.24
N PHE A 269 28.03 -24.74 -1.49
CA PHE A 269 27.79 -25.85 -0.57
C PHE A 269 26.65 -26.73 -1.07
N SER A 270 26.83 -28.05 -1.04
CA SER A 270 25.77 -29.02 -1.33
C SER A 270 25.78 -30.15 -0.30
N ASP A 271 24.63 -30.47 0.32
CA ASP A 271 24.50 -31.63 1.23
C ASP A 271 25.50 -31.65 2.39
N HIS A 272 25.78 -30.48 2.95
CA HIS A 272 26.79 -30.34 4.01
C HIS A 272 26.19 -30.52 5.41
N ARG A 273 27.05 -30.84 6.38
CA ARG A 273 26.70 -30.94 7.81
C ARG A 273 27.51 -29.92 8.60
N SER A 274 26.90 -29.31 9.62
CA SER A 274 27.64 -28.49 10.60
C SER A 274 28.31 -29.41 11.61
N GLY A 275 29.60 -29.21 11.85
CA GLY A 275 30.30 -29.65 13.05
C GLY A 275 30.40 -28.50 14.08
N ALA A 276 31.13 -28.73 15.16
CA ALA A 276 31.25 -27.77 16.26
C ALA A 276 32.19 -26.59 15.94
N GLY A 277 31.69 -25.36 16.08
CA GLY A 277 32.48 -24.12 16.03
C GLY A 277 32.39 -23.34 14.71
N ARG A 278 32.81 -22.07 14.76
CA ARG A 278 32.46 -21.03 13.79
C ARG A 278 33.01 -21.21 12.38
N TYR A 279 32.12 -21.22 11.39
CA TYR A 279 32.47 -21.11 9.98
C TYR A 279 32.43 -19.64 9.48
N THR A 280 33.34 -19.25 8.59
CA THR A 280 33.33 -17.91 7.97
C THR A 280 33.60 -17.96 6.47
N ALA A 281 32.83 -17.18 5.69
CA ALA A 281 33.00 -16.96 4.26
C ALA A 281 33.17 -15.46 3.98
N THR A 282 34.30 -15.06 3.41
CA THR A 282 34.61 -13.67 3.08
C THR A 282 34.97 -13.54 1.61
N LEU A 283 34.12 -12.84 0.84
CA LEU A 283 34.33 -12.51 -0.57
C LEU A 283 34.52 -11.00 -0.68
N THR A 284 35.73 -10.53 -0.97
CA THR A 284 36.06 -9.10 -0.96
C THR A 284 36.87 -8.63 -2.16
N GLY A 285 36.46 -7.54 -2.80
CA GLY A 285 37.23 -6.93 -3.90
C GLY A 285 37.35 -7.81 -5.15
N ASN A 286 36.47 -8.79 -5.33
CA ASN A 286 36.48 -9.68 -6.50
C ASN A 286 35.76 -9.03 -7.69
N ARG A 287 36.18 -9.39 -8.91
CA ARG A 287 35.58 -8.92 -10.18
C ARG A 287 35.15 -10.11 -11.04
N ALA A 288 33.88 -10.17 -11.38
CA ALA A 288 33.31 -11.15 -12.31
C ALA A 288 32.68 -10.43 -13.50
N ASP A 289 32.96 -10.89 -14.71
CA ASP A 289 32.45 -10.30 -15.96
C ASP A 289 32.04 -11.40 -16.96
N GLN A 290 30.93 -11.21 -17.68
CA GLN A 290 30.45 -12.16 -18.70
C GLN A 290 30.32 -13.59 -18.16
N VAL A 291 29.42 -13.79 -17.20
CA VAL A 291 29.12 -15.09 -16.60
C VAL A 291 27.77 -15.57 -17.14
N GLN A 292 27.76 -16.62 -17.95
CA GLN A 292 26.58 -17.02 -18.72
C GLN A 292 26.25 -18.50 -18.53
N ALA A 293 24.98 -18.80 -18.31
CA ALA A 293 24.48 -20.16 -18.24
C ALA A 293 23.26 -20.34 -19.15
N TRP A 294 23.35 -21.23 -20.12
CA TRP A 294 22.27 -21.51 -21.07
C TRP A 294 21.58 -22.81 -20.71
N GLY A 295 20.29 -22.79 -20.44
CA GLY A 295 19.46 -23.99 -20.39
C GLY A 295 19.49 -24.68 -21.75
N GLY A 296 19.65 -26.00 -21.79
CA GLY A 296 19.84 -26.70 -23.05
C GLY A 296 18.65 -26.52 -23.99
N GLU A 297 18.90 -25.99 -25.19
CA GLU A 297 18.00 -26.15 -26.34
C GLU A 297 18.16 -27.57 -26.87
N MET A 298 17.07 -28.31 -27.04
CA MET A 298 17.05 -29.36 -28.05
C MET A 298 15.67 -29.56 -28.63
N SER A 299 15.66 -29.56 -29.96
CA SER A 299 14.53 -29.79 -30.84
C SER A 299 14.80 -31.05 -31.68
N ILE A 300 13.72 -31.75 -32.02
CA ILE A 300 13.53 -32.71 -33.13
C ILE A 300 14.34 -34.02 -33.11
N LEU A 301 13.88 -35.03 -32.35
CA LEU A 301 13.64 -36.39 -32.87
C LEU A 301 12.78 -37.19 -31.88
N GLN A 302 11.73 -37.79 -32.44
CA GLN A 302 10.52 -38.35 -31.85
C GLN A 302 10.66 -39.15 -30.53
N GLY A 303 9.69 -38.91 -29.65
CA GLY A 303 9.05 -39.98 -28.86
C GLY A 303 9.52 -40.16 -27.42
N ALA A 304 8.57 -39.97 -26.49
CA ALA A 304 8.57 -40.39 -25.09
C ALA A 304 9.32 -39.53 -24.05
N LEU A 305 8.52 -38.79 -23.27
CA LEU A 305 8.68 -38.51 -21.83
C LEU A 305 10.11 -38.61 -21.26
N ALA A 306 10.92 -37.57 -21.46
CA ALA A 306 12.14 -37.35 -20.70
C ALA A 306 11.92 -36.17 -19.73
N ASP A 307 11.81 -36.48 -18.43
CA ASP A 307 11.85 -35.50 -17.33
C ASP A 307 13.25 -34.87 -17.28
N VAL A 308 13.51 -33.84 -18.09
CA VAL A 308 14.79 -33.12 -18.12
C VAL A 308 14.75 -31.94 -17.16
N ARG A 309 15.29 -32.16 -15.96
CA ARG A 309 15.43 -31.20 -14.84
C ARG A 309 16.67 -30.29 -14.92
N LEU A 310 17.10 -29.82 -16.08
CA LEU A 310 18.31 -28.99 -16.17
C LEU A 310 17.96 -27.48 -16.10
N SER A 311 17.97 -26.93 -14.87
CA SER A 311 17.92 -25.48 -14.62
C SER A 311 19.33 -24.88 -14.76
N ALA A 312 19.52 -23.88 -15.61
CA ALA A 312 20.82 -23.22 -15.77
C ALA A 312 21.04 -22.16 -14.68
N THR A 313 22.21 -22.15 -14.03
CA THR A 313 22.51 -21.14 -12.99
C THR A 313 23.81 -20.40 -13.26
N ALA A 314 23.77 -19.07 -13.23
CA ALA A 314 24.94 -18.20 -13.37
C ALA A 314 25.20 -17.48 -12.04
N LEU A 315 26.26 -17.83 -11.33
CA LEU A 315 26.62 -17.30 -10.02
C LEU A 315 27.95 -16.53 -10.11
N ALA A 316 27.92 -15.25 -9.75
CA ALA A 316 29.07 -14.35 -9.78
C ALA A 316 29.27 -13.70 -8.40
N ASN A 317 30.43 -13.91 -7.78
CA ASN A 317 30.74 -13.45 -6.42
C ASN A 317 29.66 -13.87 -5.39
N THR A 318 29.12 -15.08 -5.52
CA THR A 318 27.93 -15.53 -4.78
C THR A 318 28.28 -16.66 -3.81
N VAL A 319 27.62 -16.67 -2.65
CA VAL A 319 27.62 -17.81 -1.73
C VAL A 319 26.31 -18.58 -1.92
N SER A 320 26.40 -19.83 -2.35
CA SER A 320 25.24 -20.71 -2.54
C SER A 320 25.28 -21.86 -1.53
N VAL A 321 24.16 -22.09 -0.84
CA VAL A 321 23.98 -23.17 0.12
C VAL A 321 22.75 -23.96 -0.27
N ASN A 322 22.95 -25.18 -0.77
CA ASN A 322 21.89 -26.09 -1.15
C ASN A 322 21.87 -27.28 -0.19
N ARG A 323 20.83 -27.35 0.63
CA ARG A 323 20.61 -28.35 1.68
C ARG A 323 21.71 -28.40 2.75
N GLY A 324 21.28 -28.52 4.00
CA GLY A 324 22.17 -28.70 5.15
C GLY A 324 21.99 -27.66 6.24
N ARG A 325 22.89 -27.69 7.22
CA ARG A 325 22.86 -26.82 8.40
C ARG A 325 24.21 -26.12 8.57
N LEU A 326 24.18 -24.81 8.78
CA LEU A 326 25.29 -23.96 9.22
C LEU A 326 24.95 -23.45 10.63
N GLU A 327 25.59 -24.03 11.63
CA GLU A 327 25.37 -23.71 13.04
C GLU A 327 26.67 -23.15 13.67
N SER A 328 26.61 -22.73 14.94
CA SER A 328 27.75 -22.15 15.67
C SER A 328 28.25 -20.80 15.12
N ASP A 329 27.35 -19.84 14.94
CA ASP A 329 27.64 -18.44 14.59
C ASP A 329 28.32 -18.21 13.21
N PRO A 330 27.80 -18.79 12.12
CA PRO A 330 28.39 -18.65 10.78
C PRO A 330 28.40 -17.20 10.31
N ALA A 331 29.47 -16.75 9.65
CA ALA A 331 29.54 -15.38 9.11
C ALA A 331 29.75 -15.35 7.60
N HIS A 332 28.86 -14.65 6.89
CA HIS A 332 28.98 -14.39 5.46
C HIS A 332 29.19 -12.89 5.21
N LEU A 333 30.33 -12.55 4.61
CA LEU A 333 30.67 -11.19 4.21
C LEU A 333 30.94 -11.14 2.70
N ILE A 334 30.13 -10.40 1.98
CA ILE A 334 30.32 -10.07 0.56
C ILE A 334 30.46 -8.56 0.46
N ALA A 335 31.68 -8.06 0.21
CA ALA A 335 31.91 -6.61 0.20
C ALA A 335 32.83 -6.11 -0.92
N SER A 336 32.53 -4.91 -1.42
CA SER A 336 33.35 -4.23 -2.45
C SER A 336 33.58 -5.06 -3.71
N ASN A 337 32.66 -5.98 -4.04
CA ASN A 337 32.78 -6.82 -5.24
C ASN A 337 32.11 -6.13 -6.44
N THR A 338 32.57 -6.48 -7.65
CA THR A 338 31.98 -6.03 -8.92
C THR A 338 31.55 -7.24 -9.74
N ALA A 339 30.30 -7.26 -10.20
CA ALA A 339 29.77 -8.26 -11.11
C ALA A 339 29.09 -7.57 -12.30
N ARG A 340 29.48 -7.93 -13.53
CA ARG A 340 28.93 -7.38 -14.77
C ARG A 340 28.50 -8.49 -15.73
N SER A 341 27.43 -8.24 -16.48
CA SER A 341 26.99 -9.11 -17.59
C SER A 341 26.76 -10.56 -17.15
N VAL A 342 25.97 -10.75 -16.09
CA VAL A 342 25.63 -12.10 -15.57
C VAL A 342 24.29 -12.50 -16.14
N ALA A 343 24.23 -13.59 -16.90
CA ALA A 343 23.03 -14.00 -17.61
C ALA A 343 22.72 -15.49 -17.43
N ALA A 344 21.43 -15.83 -17.26
CA ALA A 344 20.98 -17.21 -17.31
C ALA A 344 19.70 -17.36 -18.14
N THR A 345 19.66 -18.34 -19.03
CA THR A 345 18.47 -18.69 -19.84
C THR A 345 17.87 -19.98 -19.32
N GLY A 346 16.59 -19.99 -18.94
CA GLY A 346 15.90 -21.17 -18.39
C GLY A 346 16.20 -21.49 -16.92
N GLY A 347 16.76 -20.54 -16.16
CA GLY A 347 17.04 -20.70 -14.73
C GLY A 347 17.35 -19.37 -14.00
N GLY A 348 18.44 -19.32 -13.21
CA GLY A 348 18.71 -18.20 -12.28
C GLY A 348 20.08 -17.53 -12.49
N ALA A 349 20.12 -16.20 -12.41
CA ALA A 349 21.36 -15.41 -12.42
C ALA A 349 21.50 -14.65 -11.09
N ALA A 350 22.61 -14.83 -10.38
CA ALA A 350 22.86 -14.19 -9.10
C ALA A 350 24.25 -13.54 -9.03
N ALA A 351 24.28 -12.26 -8.69
CA ALA A 351 25.49 -11.43 -8.60
C ALA A 351 25.67 -10.84 -7.21
N ASN A 352 26.86 -10.99 -6.62
CA ASN A 352 27.22 -10.51 -5.28
C ASN A 352 26.17 -10.89 -4.21
N SER A 353 25.61 -12.09 -4.30
CA SER A 353 24.40 -12.47 -3.57
C SER A 353 24.65 -13.68 -2.67
N ILE A 354 23.69 -13.97 -1.79
CA ILE A 354 23.65 -15.21 -1.02
C ILE A 354 22.36 -15.93 -1.37
N TRP A 355 22.48 -17.21 -1.73
CA TRP A 355 21.35 -18.07 -2.03
C TRP A 355 21.32 -19.23 -1.05
N LEU A 356 20.28 -19.28 -0.22
CA LEU A 356 19.99 -20.36 0.71
C LEU A 356 18.77 -21.13 0.19
N ASP A 357 18.92 -22.44 0.11
CA ASP A 357 17.93 -23.34 -0.46
C ASP A 357 17.82 -24.59 0.40
N ASP A 358 16.67 -24.76 1.08
CA ASP A 358 16.46 -25.81 2.09
C ASP A 358 17.60 -25.88 3.13
N ALA A 359 18.04 -24.70 3.60
CA ALA A 359 19.19 -24.56 4.48
C ALA A 359 18.82 -23.94 5.82
N THR A 360 19.45 -24.42 6.90
CA THR A 360 19.32 -23.82 8.25
C THR A 360 20.58 -23.02 8.59
N VAL A 361 20.43 -21.77 9.03
CA VAL A 361 21.52 -20.90 9.53
C VAL A 361 21.16 -20.37 10.92
N ARG A 362 22.02 -20.59 11.93
CA ARG A 362 21.74 -20.22 13.33
C ARG A 362 22.91 -19.49 14.01
N GLY A 363 22.62 -18.36 14.68
CA GLY A 363 23.54 -17.58 15.52
C GLY A 363 24.54 -16.67 14.77
N GLY A 364 24.45 -16.62 13.45
CA GLY A 364 25.45 -16.04 12.57
C GLY A 364 25.25 -14.57 12.19
N THR A 365 25.98 -14.09 11.18
CA THR A 365 25.81 -12.75 10.58
C THR A 365 25.87 -12.80 9.06
N VAL A 366 25.03 -12.03 8.38
CA VAL A 366 25.06 -11.84 6.92
C VAL A 366 25.24 -10.37 6.58
N THR A 367 26.28 -10.05 5.81
CA THR A 367 26.58 -8.67 5.41
C THR A 367 26.94 -8.60 3.93
N LEU A 368 26.17 -7.81 3.19
CA LEU A 368 26.43 -7.44 1.79
C LEU A 368 26.65 -5.92 1.76
N SER A 369 27.89 -5.47 1.51
CA SER A 369 28.23 -4.04 1.64
C SER A 369 29.09 -3.49 0.49
N GLY A 370 28.69 -2.36 -0.08
CA GLY A 370 29.50 -1.65 -1.07
C GLY A 370 29.71 -2.41 -2.37
N ASN A 371 28.83 -3.35 -2.74
CA ASN A 371 28.96 -4.13 -3.96
C ASN A 371 28.34 -3.41 -5.16
N THR A 372 28.87 -3.68 -6.35
CA THR A 372 28.35 -3.18 -7.63
C THR A 372 27.92 -4.35 -8.52
N ALA A 373 26.67 -4.35 -8.95
CA ALA A 373 26.11 -5.33 -9.88
C ALA A 373 25.46 -4.61 -11.08
N GLU A 374 25.82 -5.00 -12.30
CA GLU A 374 25.38 -4.32 -13.51
C GLU A 374 25.05 -5.34 -14.62
N GLN A 375 23.93 -5.13 -15.32
CA GLN A 375 23.47 -5.99 -16.43
C GLN A 375 23.28 -7.45 -15.98
N ILE A 376 22.40 -7.65 -15.00
CA ILE A 376 22.06 -8.98 -14.49
C ILE A 376 20.75 -9.41 -15.14
N GLN A 377 20.76 -10.50 -15.89
CA GLN A 377 19.66 -10.85 -16.78
C GLN A 377 19.25 -12.31 -16.63
N THR A 378 17.95 -12.58 -16.68
CA THR A 378 17.46 -13.93 -16.95
C THR A 378 16.42 -13.95 -18.04
N ALA A 379 16.46 -14.99 -18.86
CA ALA A 379 15.43 -15.27 -19.85
C ALA A 379 14.64 -16.53 -19.49
N GLY A 380 13.31 -16.45 -19.41
CA GLY A 380 12.44 -17.63 -19.41
C GLY A 380 12.51 -18.36 -20.77
N MET A 381 12.38 -19.69 -20.78
CA MET A 381 12.30 -20.45 -22.04
C MET A 381 10.85 -20.73 -22.43
N ALA A 382 10.48 -20.39 -23.68
CA ALA A 382 9.22 -20.74 -24.32
C ALA A 382 9.38 -22.06 -25.10
N GLY A 383 8.67 -23.11 -24.71
CA GLY A 383 8.64 -24.38 -25.45
C GLY A 383 7.33 -24.54 -26.22
N GLN A 384 7.39 -24.72 -27.54
CA GLN A 384 6.27 -25.23 -28.34
C GLN A 384 6.41 -26.75 -28.51
N VAL A 385 5.40 -27.51 -28.08
CA VAL A 385 5.28 -28.95 -28.37
C VAL A 385 4.33 -29.11 -29.58
N GLY A 386 4.73 -29.94 -30.55
CA GLY A 386 4.19 -29.97 -31.91
C GLY A 386 2.66 -29.98 -32.09
N ALA A 387 2.21 -29.29 -33.13
CA ALA A 387 0.92 -29.34 -33.87
C ALA A 387 -0.43 -29.43 -33.11
N GLY A 388 -0.46 -29.42 -31.78
CA GLY A 388 -1.68 -29.34 -30.99
C GLY A 388 -1.45 -28.44 -29.78
N VAL A 389 -2.31 -27.45 -29.59
CA VAL A 389 -2.22 -26.47 -28.49
C VAL A 389 -2.46 -27.19 -27.16
N VAL A 390 -1.40 -27.64 -26.52
CA VAL A 390 -1.38 -28.06 -25.12
C VAL A 390 -0.34 -27.19 -24.41
N GLY A 391 -0.75 -26.56 -23.31
CA GLY A 391 -0.13 -25.37 -22.69
C GLY A 391 1.40 -25.33 -22.66
N SER A 392 1.95 -24.21 -23.11
CA SER A 392 3.36 -23.85 -22.97
C SER A 392 3.74 -23.79 -21.49
N PHE A 393 4.66 -24.65 -21.05
CA PHE A 393 5.25 -24.60 -19.72
C PHE A 393 6.50 -23.72 -19.76
N GLU A 394 6.39 -22.46 -19.35
CA GLU A 394 7.55 -21.57 -19.19
C GLU A 394 8.02 -21.59 -17.73
N ARG A 395 9.31 -21.88 -17.50
CA ARG A 395 9.90 -21.87 -16.14
C ARG A 395 10.33 -20.46 -15.73
N ASN A 396 10.10 -20.12 -14.46
CA ASN A 396 10.31 -18.76 -13.97
C ASN A 396 11.79 -18.39 -13.83
N GLY A 397 12.27 -17.48 -14.68
CA GLY A 397 13.61 -16.89 -14.60
C GLY A 397 13.78 -15.98 -13.38
N ARG A 398 14.95 -16.04 -12.73
CA ARG A 398 15.26 -15.23 -11.52
C ARG A 398 16.57 -14.47 -11.66
N ALA A 399 16.51 -13.16 -11.85
CA ALA A 399 17.67 -12.26 -11.85
C ALA A 399 17.83 -11.59 -10.48
N VAL A 400 18.96 -11.79 -9.83
CA VAL A 400 19.20 -11.37 -8.44
C VAL A 400 20.54 -10.66 -8.31
N ALA A 401 20.55 -9.46 -7.72
CA ALA A 401 21.72 -8.61 -7.57
C ALA A 401 21.86 -8.10 -6.13
N ASN A 402 23.04 -8.24 -5.52
CA ASN A 402 23.36 -7.81 -4.15
C ASN A 402 22.28 -8.21 -3.11
N SER A 403 21.72 -9.42 -3.22
CA SER A 403 20.54 -9.82 -2.46
C SER A 403 20.77 -11.09 -1.64
N LEU A 404 19.90 -11.32 -0.67
CA LEU A 404 19.77 -12.59 0.05
C LEU A 404 18.47 -13.27 -0.36
N VAL A 405 18.56 -14.52 -0.78
CA VAL A 405 17.41 -15.37 -1.10
C VAL A 405 17.42 -16.55 -0.14
N ALA A 406 16.31 -16.76 0.58
CA ALA A 406 16.08 -17.95 1.40
C ALA A 406 14.79 -18.63 0.95
N ASP A 407 14.95 -19.77 0.27
CA ASP A 407 13.84 -20.51 -0.36
C ASP A 407 13.61 -21.89 0.30
N ARG A 408 12.44 -22.48 0.01
CA ARG A 408 12.10 -23.88 0.30
C ARG A 408 12.40 -24.29 1.74
N GLN A 409 11.64 -23.75 2.70
CA GLN A 409 11.76 -24.11 4.13
C GLN A 409 13.09 -23.73 4.80
N SER A 410 13.88 -22.85 4.16
CA SER A 410 15.09 -22.29 4.78
C SER A 410 14.78 -21.59 6.10
N THR A 411 15.64 -21.80 7.09
CA THR A 411 15.48 -21.26 8.44
C THR A 411 16.66 -20.35 8.79
N LEU A 412 16.35 -19.12 9.23
CA LEU A 412 17.31 -18.14 9.75
C LEU A 412 16.98 -17.86 11.21
N GLU A 413 17.87 -18.18 12.14
CA GLU A 413 17.63 -17.94 13.56
C GLU A 413 18.77 -17.13 14.18
N GLN A 414 18.44 -15.98 14.78
CA GLN A 414 19.41 -15.07 15.39
C GLN A 414 20.49 -14.62 14.39
N VAL A 415 20.11 -14.27 13.16
CA VAL A 415 21.05 -13.87 12.10
C VAL A 415 20.82 -12.42 11.67
N PRO A 416 21.57 -11.43 12.17
CA PRO A 416 21.47 -10.07 11.66
C PRO A 416 21.78 -10.01 10.16
N LEU A 417 20.88 -9.41 9.39
CA LEU A 417 20.97 -9.26 7.93
C LEU A 417 21.20 -7.78 7.58
N THR A 418 22.34 -7.47 6.96
CA THR A 418 22.70 -6.10 6.56
C THR A 418 23.03 -6.03 5.08
N LEU A 419 22.25 -5.26 4.32
CA LEU A 419 22.50 -4.88 2.94
C LEU A 419 22.72 -3.36 2.92
N ALA A 420 23.96 -2.92 2.73
CA ALA A 420 24.32 -1.50 2.83
C ALA A 420 25.17 -0.98 1.67
N ALA A 421 24.91 0.26 1.23
CA ALA A 421 25.70 0.97 0.23
C ALA A 421 25.92 0.19 -1.08
N ASN A 422 25.01 -0.72 -1.45
CA ASN A 422 25.13 -1.51 -2.67
C ASN A 422 24.54 -0.76 -3.87
N GLN A 423 25.11 -0.98 -5.04
CA GLN A 423 24.67 -0.40 -6.31
C GLN A 423 24.26 -1.52 -7.28
N ALA A 424 23.04 -1.45 -7.78
CA ALA A 424 22.50 -2.38 -8.77
C ALA A 424 21.96 -1.59 -9.97
N ARG A 425 22.38 -1.96 -11.19
CA ARG A 425 21.95 -1.31 -12.44
C ARG A 425 21.55 -2.34 -13.49
N GLN A 426 20.45 -2.08 -14.21
CA GLN A 426 19.99 -2.90 -15.34
C GLN A 426 19.79 -4.37 -14.93
N VAL A 427 18.93 -4.62 -13.95
CA VAL A 427 18.57 -5.98 -13.51
C VAL A 427 17.27 -6.36 -14.20
N SER A 428 17.28 -7.38 -15.05
CA SER A 428 16.15 -7.76 -15.89
C SER A 428 15.79 -9.23 -15.73
N GLY A 429 14.54 -9.53 -15.40
CA GLY A 429 14.04 -10.90 -15.32
C GLY A 429 12.87 -11.10 -16.28
N SER A 430 13.05 -11.88 -17.34
CA SER A 430 11.92 -12.37 -18.12
C SER A 430 11.46 -13.72 -17.57
N GLY A 431 10.15 -13.88 -17.41
CA GLY A 431 9.53 -15.10 -16.89
C GLY A 431 9.33 -15.15 -15.37
N GLY A 432 9.63 -14.13 -14.57
CA GLY A 432 9.15 -14.17 -13.18
C GLY A 432 9.69 -13.15 -12.18
N LEU A 433 11.02 -12.96 -12.08
CA LEU A 433 11.58 -12.15 -10.98
C LEU A 433 12.84 -11.39 -11.38
N ALA A 434 12.87 -10.10 -11.04
CA ALA A 434 14.06 -9.27 -11.00
C ALA A 434 14.19 -8.63 -9.61
N ALA A 435 15.30 -8.87 -8.92
CA ALA A 435 15.52 -8.40 -7.55
C ALA A 435 16.90 -7.73 -7.40
N ALA A 436 16.89 -6.51 -6.88
CA ALA A 436 18.08 -5.70 -6.63
C ALA A 436 18.11 -5.25 -5.17
N ASN A 437 19.21 -5.52 -4.47
CA ASN A 437 19.41 -5.17 -3.07
C ASN A 437 18.24 -5.65 -2.17
N ALA A 438 17.76 -6.88 -2.39
CA ALA A 438 16.55 -7.40 -1.75
C ALA A 438 16.84 -8.52 -0.75
N VAL A 439 15.94 -8.70 0.21
CA VAL A 439 15.88 -9.88 1.08
C VAL A 439 14.59 -10.61 0.76
N LEU A 440 14.71 -11.84 0.26
CA LEU A 440 13.59 -12.68 -0.15
C LEU A 440 13.49 -13.89 0.78
N LEU A 441 12.35 -14.02 1.47
CA LEU A 441 12.03 -15.17 2.31
C LEU A 441 10.81 -15.88 1.73
N SER A 442 11.00 -17.11 1.24
CA SER A 442 9.97 -17.90 0.57
C SER A 442 9.76 -19.23 1.27
N GLU A 443 8.54 -19.47 1.75
CA GLU A 443 8.14 -20.69 2.47
C GLU A 443 9.08 -21.06 3.63
N GLY A 444 9.74 -20.07 4.23
CA GLY A 444 10.79 -20.22 5.24
C GLY A 444 10.40 -19.62 6.60
N ARG A 445 11.37 -19.60 7.51
CA ARG A 445 11.20 -19.04 8.84
C ARG A 445 12.43 -18.24 9.25
N ALA A 446 12.19 -17.02 9.74
CA ALA A 446 13.21 -16.17 10.32
C ALA A 446 12.81 -15.79 11.74
N GLU A 447 13.66 -16.13 12.71
CA GLU A 447 13.43 -15.91 14.14
C GLU A 447 14.52 -15.04 14.76
N ARG A 448 14.12 -14.13 15.65
CA ARG A 448 15.00 -13.22 16.41
C ARG A 448 16.07 -12.55 15.53
N THR A 449 15.69 -12.23 14.29
CA THR A 449 16.59 -11.75 13.24
C THR A 449 16.33 -10.26 13.01
N SER A 450 17.36 -9.44 12.79
CA SER A 450 17.19 -8.05 12.36
C SER A 450 17.44 -7.92 10.86
N VAL A 451 16.70 -7.03 10.19
CA VAL A 451 16.89 -6.75 8.76
C VAL A 451 17.19 -5.27 8.58
N SER A 452 18.31 -4.96 7.92
CA SER A 452 18.72 -3.61 7.58
C SER A 452 19.07 -3.46 6.10
N LEU A 453 18.35 -2.56 5.43
CA LEU A 453 18.53 -2.14 4.05
C LEU A 453 18.85 -0.64 4.07
N ALA A 454 20.13 -0.26 3.95
CA ALA A 454 20.57 1.11 4.17
C ALA A 454 21.44 1.68 3.05
N GLY A 455 21.07 2.86 2.53
CA GLY A 455 21.91 3.59 1.57
C GLY A 455 22.14 2.88 0.23
N ASN A 456 21.26 1.95 -0.16
CA ASN A 456 21.40 1.22 -1.41
C ASN A 456 20.81 1.99 -2.59
N THR A 457 21.38 1.79 -3.78
CA THR A 457 20.91 2.38 -5.04
C THR A 457 20.53 1.27 -6.01
N ALA A 458 19.32 1.33 -6.57
CA ALA A 458 18.82 0.41 -7.57
C ALA A 458 18.25 1.18 -8.76
N GLN A 459 18.78 0.94 -9.97
CA GLN A 459 18.37 1.65 -11.17
C GLN A 459 18.11 0.71 -12.34
N GLY A 460 16.97 0.86 -13.02
CA GLY A 460 16.68 0.03 -14.20
C GLY A 460 16.38 -1.42 -13.83
N VAL A 461 15.53 -1.65 -12.83
CA VAL A 461 15.06 -3.00 -12.50
C VAL A 461 13.80 -3.28 -13.31
N ARG A 462 13.82 -4.35 -14.10
CA ARG A 462 12.74 -4.66 -15.05
C ARG A 462 12.30 -6.10 -14.90
N SER A 463 11.00 -6.35 -14.90
CA SER A 463 10.45 -7.69 -14.90
C SER A 463 9.32 -7.81 -15.92
N THR A 464 9.30 -8.91 -16.67
CA THR A 464 8.26 -9.17 -17.67
C THR A 464 7.69 -10.57 -17.45
N GLY A 465 6.38 -10.66 -17.19
CA GLY A 465 5.65 -11.92 -17.04
C GLY A 465 4.98 -12.34 -18.35
N PHE A 466 4.81 -13.65 -18.55
CA PHE A 466 4.12 -14.22 -19.71
C PHE A 466 2.82 -14.91 -19.29
N ALA A 467 1.72 -14.60 -20.00
CA ALA A 467 0.41 -15.17 -19.75
C ALA A 467 0.23 -16.47 -20.55
N ALA A 468 0.57 -17.62 -19.95
CA ALA A 468 0.17 -18.91 -20.50
C ALA A 468 0.13 -20.13 -19.56
N SER A 469 0.69 -20.11 -18.34
CA SER A 469 0.67 -21.32 -17.49
C SER A 469 0.15 -21.09 -16.09
N ALA A 470 -0.92 -21.80 -15.74
CA ALA A 470 -1.27 -22.16 -14.38
C ALA A 470 -0.23 -23.17 -13.86
N GLY A 471 0.97 -22.69 -13.51
CA GLY A 471 2.07 -23.47 -12.98
C GLY A 471 2.73 -22.71 -11.84
N GLY A 472 2.71 -23.28 -10.63
CA GLY A 472 3.01 -22.60 -9.36
C GLY A 472 4.31 -21.79 -9.35
N GLY A 473 4.17 -20.47 -9.19
CA GLY A 473 5.24 -19.58 -8.76
C GLY A 473 5.42 -19.65 -7.25
N LEU A 474 6.65 -19.91 -6.78
CA LEU A 474 7.00 -20.02 -5.36
C LEU A 474 7.10 -18.66 -4.64
N LEU A 475 7.16 -17.56 -5.38
CA LEU A 475 7.14 -16.20 -4.85
C LEU A 475 6.01 -15.46 -5.55
N PHE A 476 5.05 -14.97 -4.76
CA PHE A 476 3.81 -14.32 -5.21
C PHE A 476 2.74 -15.29 -5.74
N SER A 477 1.46 -15.00 -5.45
CA SER A 477 0.29 -15.81 -5.81
C SER A 477 0.32 -16.27 -7.28
N ALA A 478 -0.24 -17.44 -7.62
CA ALA A 478 -0.28 -17.97 -9.00
C ALA A 478 -0.90 -17.03 -10.07
N SER A 479 -1.55 -15.94 -9.66
CA SER A 479 -2.07 -14.87 -10.52
C SER A 479 -1.08 -13.70 -10.78
N GLN A 480 0.06 -13.64 -10.08
CA GLN A 480 1.13 -12.66 -10.28
C GLN A 480 2.28 -13.33 -11.04
N GLN A 481 2.42 -12.99 -12.32
CA GLN A 481 3.36 -13.65 -13.25
C GLN A 481 4.72 -12.93 -13.35
N SER A 482 4.90 -11.79 -12.68
CA SER A 482 6.13 -10.98 -12.71
C SER A 482 6.29 -10.14 -11.44
N ALA A 483 7.52 -10.09 -10.91
CA ALA A 483 7.89 -9.21 -9.81
C ALA A 483 9.20 -8.45 -10.10
N ALA A 484 9.20 -7.13 -9.89
CA ALA A 484 10.39 -6.26 -9.91
C ALA A 484 10.61 -5.65 -8.52
N LEU A 485 11.73 -5.98 -7.88
CA LEU A 485 12.02 -5.66 -6.49
C LEU A 485 13.31 -4.85 -6.39
N ALA A 486 13.26 -3.71 -5.69
CA ALA A 486 14.43 -2.87 -5.44
C ALA A 486 14.46 -2.43 -3.97
N ASN A 487 15.57 -2.68 -3.27
CA ASN A 487 15.77 -2.29 -1.87
C ASN A 487 14.61 -2.78 -0.97
N THR A 488 14.14 -4.01 -1.21
CA THR A 488 12.87 -4.53 -0.69
C THR A 488 13.08 -5.75 0.20
N LEU A 489 12.28 -5.84 1.26
CA LEU A 489 12.08 -7.07 2.03
C LEU A 489 10.77 -7.71 1.57
N ALA A 490 10.84 -8.92 1.01
CA ALA A 490 9.67 -9.69 0.58
C ALA A 490 9.59 -11.00 1.38
N VAL A 491 8.43 -11.21 2.02
CA VAL A 491 8.15 -12.38 2.86
C VAL A 491 6.91 -13.07 2.32
N THR A 492 7.09 -14.28 1.76
CA THR A 492 6.01 -15.04 1.12
C THR A 492 5.84 -16.40 1.78
N GLY A 493 4.62 -16.72 2.23
CA GLY A 493 4.31 -17.98 2.93
C GLY A 493 5.20 -18.27 4.14
N SER A 494 5.72 -17.22 4.79
CA SER A 494 6.85 -17.31 5.72
C SER A 494 6.54 -16.61 7.05
N GLN A 495 7.22 -17.03 8.11
CA GLN A 495 7.16 -16.38 9.42
C GLN A 495 8.44 -15.58 9.66
N LEU A 496 8.32 -14.27 9.88
CA LEU A 496 9.41 -13.38 10.26
C LEU A 496 9.12 -12.81 11.66
N ASP A 497 9.69 -13.43 12.69
CA ASP A 497 9.79 -12.84 14.02
C ASP A 497 11.13 -12.12 14.12
N ALA A 498 11.12 -10.81 13.92
CA ALA A 498 12.32 -10.00 13.82
C ALA A 498 12.45 -9.01 14.99
N SER A 499 13.69 -8.78 15.43
CA SER A 499 13.97 -7.76 16.45
C SER A 499 13.76 -6.34 15.93
N GLY A 500 13.87 -6.14 14.61
CA GLY A 500 13.53 -4.89 13.93
C GLY A 500 13.76 -4.96 12.42
N VAL A 501 13.04 -4.13 11.67
CA VAL A 501 13.18 -3.96 10.22
C VAL A 501 13.52 -2.50 9.91
N THR A 502 14.61 -2.25 9.20
CA THR A 502 15.04 -0.89 8.82
C THR A 502 15.28 -0.80 7.32
N VAL A 503 14.64 0.18 6.68
CA VAL A 503 14.81 0.52 5.27
C VAL A 503 15.04 2.03 5.19
N VAL A 504 16.31 2.45 5.11
CA VAL A 504 16.67 3.87 5.32
C VAL A 504 17.61 4.39 4.24
N GLY A 505 17.31 5.59 3.71
CA GLY A 505 18.19 6.32 2.80
C GLY A 505 18.45 5.61 1.46
N ASN A 506 17.54 4.73 1.03
CA ASN A 506 17.69 4.01 -0.24
C ASN A 506 17.14 4.82 -1.41
N ASP A 507 17.71 4.61 -2.60
CA ASP A 507 17.31 5.23 -3.86
C ASP A 507 16.91 4.15 -4.88
N ALA A 508 15.70 4.29 -5.44
CA ALA A 508 15.14 3.38 -6.43
C ALA A 508 14.60 4.18 -7.63
N ALA A 509 15.20 3.99 -8.81
CA ALA A 509 14.88 4.79 -9.98
C ALA A 509 14.69 3.97 -11.26
N ARG A 510 13.69 4.32 -12.08
CA ARG A 510 13.41 3.67 -13.38
C ARG A 510 13.12 2.17 -13.22
N LEU A 511 12.07 1.85 -12.48
CA LEU A 511 11.63 0.47 -12.30
C LEU A 511 10.42 0.21 -13.20
N ASP A 512 10.38 -0.96 -13.83
CA ASP A 512 9.30 -1.34 -14.73
C ASP A 512 8.87 -2.80 -14.49
N ALA A 513 7.57 -3.05 -14.43
CA ALA A 513 7.03 -4.41 -14.36
C ALA A 513 5.85 -4.56 -15.31
N ARG A 514 5.86 -5.61 -16.13
CA ARG A 514 4.73 -5.98 -17.00
C ARG A 514 4.10 -7.28 -16.53
N GLY A 515 2.82 -7.22 -16.17
CA GLY A 515 2.05 -8.39 -15.75
C GLY A 515 2.17 -8.76 -14.27
N GLY A 516 2.49 -7.81 -13.38
CA GLY A 516 2.54 -8.13 -11.95
C GLY A 516 2.90 -7.00 -10.98
N SER A 517 3.78 -7.32 -10.02
CA SER A 517 4.06 -6.52 -8.83
C SER A 517 5.41 -5.81 -8.94
N LEU A 518 5.46 -4.58 -8.46
CA LEU A 518 6.67 -3.76 -8.38
C LEU A 518 6.79 -3.20 -6.97
N LEU A 519 7.91 -3.46 -6.31
CA LEU A 519 8.20 -3.00 -4.95
C LEU A 519 9.53 -2.24 -4.89
N ALA A 520 9.46 -0.95 -4.55
CA ALA A 520 10.61 -0.07 -4.39
C ALA A 520 10.73 0.41 -2.94
N ASN A 521 11.88 0.19 -2.30
CA ASN A 521 12.16 0.58 -0.90
C ASN A 521 11.06 0.13 0.08
N SER A 522 10.50 -1.06 -0.13
CA SER A 522 9.24 -1.47 0.49
C SER A 522 9.39 -2.77 1.30
N VAL A 523 8.43 -3.01 2.18
CA VAL A 523 8.27 -4.27 2.92
C VAL A 523 6.96 -4.90 2.48
N ALA A 524 7.00 -6.14 1.98
CA ALA A 524 5.82 -6.85 1.52
C ALA A 524 5.67 -8.22 2.17
N LEU A 525 4.45 -8.50 2.63
CA LEU A 525 4.03 -9.77 3.18
C LEU A 525 2.88 -10.34 2.35
N GLU A 526 3.08 -11.54 1.83
CA GLU A 526 2.04 -12.28 1.11
C GLU A 526 1.98 -13.73 1.61
N SER A 527 0.79 -14.34 1.65
CA SER A 527 0.71 -15.78 1.93
C SER A 527 1.23 -16.62 0.76
N GLY A 528 1.69 -17.84 1.06
CA GLY A 528 2.26 -18.78 0.10
C GLY A 528 2.05 -20.22 0.57
N GLY A 529 1.77 -21.14 -0.36
CA GLY A 529 1.61 -22.57 -0.04
C GLY A 529 0.50 -22.91 0.97
N GLY A 530 -0.54 -22.07 1.10
CA GLY A 530 -1.62 -22.26 2.07
C GLY A 530 -1.30 -21.82 3.51
N ARG A 531 -0.14 -21.19 3.75
CA ARG A 531 0.26 -20.63 5.06
C ARG A 531 0.22 -19.10 5.03
N ALA A 532 -0.41 -18.49 6.03
CA ALA A 532 -0.39 -17.04 6.22
C ALA A 532 1.03 -16.56 6.59
N SER A 533 1.45 -15.44 6.02
CA SER A 533 2.70 -14.78 6.43
C SER A 533 2.50 -13.96 7.69
N GLN A 534 3.50 -13.98 8.57
CA GLN A 534 3.45 -13.28 9.85
C GLN A 534 4.71 -12.43 10.03
N LEU A 535 4.54 -11.15 10.39
CA LEU A 535 5.62 -10.25 10.76
C LEU A 535 5.44 -9.77 12.20
N SER A 536 6.35 -10.20 13.05
CA SER A 536 6.46 -9.72 14.42
C SER A 536 7.73 -8.87 14.53
N ALA A 537 7.65 -7.58 14.18
CA ALA A 537 8.77 -6.64 14.27
C ALA A 537 8.31 -5.19 14.20
N SER A 538 8.96 -4.30 14.95
CA SER A 538 8.86 -2.86 14.71
C SER A 538 9.68 -2.48 13.47
N GLY A 539 9.20 -1.51 12.70
CA GLY A 539 9.75 -1.17 11.40
C GLY A 539 9.91 0.32 11.15
N VAL A 540 10.98 0.71 10.46
CA VAL A 540 11.22 2.09 10.02
C VAL A 540 11.55 2.11 8.52
N LEU A 541 10.75 2.85 7.75
CA LEU A 541 11.03 3.24 6.37
C LEU A 541 11.29 4.75 6.36
N ALA A 542 12.55 5.19 6.25
CA ALA A 542 12.88 6.60 6.39
C ALA A 542 13.86 7.16 5.35
N GLY A 543 13.61 8.39 4.88
CA GLY A 543 14.51 9.11 3.98
C GLY A 543 14.74 8.41 2.63
N ASN A 544 13.86 7.50 2.20
CA ASN A 544 14.00 6.80 0.93
C ASN A 544 13.47 7.63 -0.23
N THR A 545 14.05 7.44 -1.41
CA THR A 545 13.64 8.09 -2.66
C THR A 545 13.23 7.03 -3.69
N ALA A 546 12.05 7.19 -4.28
CA ALA A 546 11.54 6.36 -5.37
C ALA A 546 11.11 7.25 -6.54
N THR A 547 11.66 7.05 -7.73
CA THR A 547 11.38 7.89 -8.91
C THR A 547 11.19 7.08 -10.17
N ASP A 548 10.21 7.46 -11.00
CA ASP A 548 9.93 6.83 -12.29
C ASP A 548 9.66 5.33 -12.13
N ILE A 549 8.54 5.02 -11.47
CA ILE A 549 8.12 3.67 -11.13
C ILE A 549 6.89 3.34 -11.96
N GLY A 550 6.96 2.32 -12.83
CA GLY A 550 5.88 1.94 -13.73
C GLY A 550 5.51 0.47 -13.60
N THR A 551 4.21 0.17 -13.53
CA THR A 551 3.71 -1.20 -13.70
C THR A 551 2.48 -1.21 -14.58
N GLU A 552 2.38 -2.23 -15.42
CA GLU A 552 1.29 -2.41 -16.38
C GLU A 552 0.61 -3.78 -16.16
N GLY A 553 -0.72 -3.77 -16.10
CA GLY A 553 -1.55 -4.96 -16.07
C GLY A 553 -1.50 -5.66 -17.43
N GLY A 554 -1.36 -6.99 -17.44
CA GLY A 554 -1.31 -7.77 -18.67
C GLY A 554 -2.71 -8.11 -19.18
N ALA A 555 -3.08 -7.63 -20.37
CA ALA A 555 -4.15 -8.20 -21.18
C ALA A 555 -3.52 -8.72 -22.47
N VAL A 556 -3.53 -10.04 -22.69
CA VAL A 556 -3.19 -10.62 -24.00
C VAL A 556 -4.47 -11.11 -24.64
N SER A 557 -4.74 -10.59 -25.84
CA SER A 557 -5.73 -11.14 -26.76
C SER A 557 -5.22 -12.48 -27.29
N GLY A 558 -5.55 -13.57 -26.60
CA GLY A 558 -5.36 -14.92 -27.15
C GLY A 558 -6.33 -15.14 -28.31
N ALA A 559 -5.83 -15.63 -29.45
CA ALA A 559 -6.69 -16.08 -30.55
C ALA A 559 -7.60 -17.23 -30.07
N VAL A 560 -8.91 -17.01 -30.19
CA VAL A 560 -10.02 -17.99 -30.10
C VAL A 560 -10.01 -18.92 -28.87
N GLY A 561 -10.73 -18.52 -27.81
CA GLY A 561 -11.46 -19.46 -26.95
C GLY A 561 -10.94 -19.75 -25.54
N ALA A 562 -9.85 -19.16 -25.06
CA ALA A 562 -9.32 -19.41 -23.71
C ALA A 562 -9.64 -18.27 -22.71
N VAL A 563 -10.00 -18.66 -21.48
CA VAL A 563 -10.43 -17.80 -20.36
C VAL A 563 -9.37 -16.73 -20.03
N SER A 564 -9.80 -15.45 -20.01
CA SER A 564 -8.98 -14.31 -19.58
C SER A 564 -8.74 -14.35 -18.07
N SER A 565 -7.49 -14.57 -17.62
CA SER A 565 -7.09 -14.25 -16.25
C SER A 565 -6.59 -12.80 -16.20
N GLU A 566 -7.34 -11.90 -15.55
CA GLU A 566 -6.90 -10.50 -15.33
C GLU A 566 -5.69 -10.46 -14.38
N ALA A 567 -4.49 -10.19 -14.91
CA ALA A 567 -3.32 -9.85 -14.09
C ALA A 567 -3.41 -8.39 -13.65
N ARG A 568 -3.59 -8.13 -12.34
CA ARG A 568 -3.70 -6.77 -11.78
C ARG A 568 -2.32 -6.19 -11.46
N ALA A 569 -2.02 -5.02 -12.00
CA ALA A 569 -0.77 -4.31 -11.75
C ALA A 569 -0.71 -3.80 -10.30
N ARG A 570 0.46 -3.84 -9.66
CA ARG A 570 0.65 -3.26 -8.32
C ARG A 570 2.00 -2.57 -8.22
N ALA A 571 2.01 -1.25 -8.03
CA ALA A 571 3.23 -0.50 -7.73
C ALA A 571 3.20 -0.07 -6.26
N ALA A 572 4.21 -0.48 -5.50
CA ALA A 572 4.43 -0.02 -4.13
C ALA A 572 5.79 0.67 -4.02
N ALA A 573 5.79 1.91 -3.55
CA ALA A 573 6.97 2.73 -3.35
C ALA A 573 7.01 3.26 -1.91
N ASN A 574 8.09 2.96 -1.18
CA ASN A 574 8.26 3.28 0.23
C ASN A 574 7.08 2.79 1.09
N ALA A 575 6.55 1.60 0.81
CA ALA A 575 5.30 1.11 1.38
C ALA A 575 5.48 -0.14 2.24
N VAL A 576 4.56 -0.32 3.20
CA VAL A 576 4.38 -1.56 3.96
C VAL A 576 3.10 -2.21 3.46
N LEU A 577 3.23 -3.37 2.81
CA LEU A 577 2.13 -4.05 2.14
C LEU A 577 1.86 -5.40 2.79
N LEU A 578 0.63 -5.61 3.23
CA LEU A 578 0.12 -6.88 3.73
C LEU A 578 -0.96 -7.43 2.80
N HIS A 579 -0.85 -8.71 2.48
CA HIS A 579 -1.74 -9.38 1.54
C HIS A 579 -2.16 -10.78 2.01
N ASP A 580 -3.37 -11.20 1.64
CA ASP A 580 -3.89 -12.57 1.71
C ASP A 580 -3.72 -13.24 3.08
N GLY A 581 -4.35 -12.65 4.11
CA GLY A 581 -4.30 -13.16 5.48
C GLY A 581 -3.00 -12.84 6.23
N ALA A 582 -2.09 -12.04 5.66
CA ALA A 582 -0.87 -11.63 6.33
C ALA A 582 -1.15 -10.85 7.63
N LEU A 583 -0.34 -11.11 8.65
CA LEU A 583 -0.56 -10.61 10.00
C LEU A 583 0.67 -9.89 10.55
N ILE A 584 0.46 -8.70 11.12
CA ILE A 584 1.37 -8.08 12.10
C ILE A 584 0.72 -8.24 13.48
N ASP A 585 1.28 -9.07 14.35
CA ASP A 585 0.60 -9.58 15.56
C ASP A 585 1.12 -9.07 16.91
N ARG A 586 2.32 -8.47 16.96
CA ARG A 586 2.86 -7.82 18.17
C ARG A 586 2.61 -6.32 18.12
N ALA A 587 2.68 -5.68 19.29
CA ALA A 587 2.64 -4.22 19.51
C ALA A 587 3.80 -3.46 18.82
N ALA A 588 3.97 -3.70 17.53
CA ALA A 588 5.06 -3.28 16.70
C ALA A 588 4.74 -1.92 16.11
N SER A 589 5.63 -0.96 16.34
CA SER A 589 5.46 0.38 15.77
C SER A 589 6.08 0.45 14.39
N TRP A 590 5.34 1.01 13.44
CA TRP A 590 5.75 1.23 12.07
C TRP A 590 5.80 2.71 11.75
N THR A 591 6.99 3.20 11.41
CA THR A 591 7.21 4.59 11.03
C THR A 591 7.63 4.67 9.57
N VAL A 592 6.86 5.41 8.77
CA VAL A 592 7.17 5.76 7.38
C VAL A 592 7.40 7.27 7.35
N ALA A 593 8.64 7.73 7.31
CA ALA A 593 8.95 9.15 7.51
C ALA A 593 9.99 9.75 6.56
N GLY A 594 9.75 10.99 6.12
CA GLY A 594 10.70 11.74 5.29
C GLY A 594 10.98 11.10 3.92
N ASN A 595 10.12 10.20 3.44
CA ASN A 595 10.31 9.54 2.16
C ASN A 595 9.79 10.40 1.00
N THR A 596 10.39 10.24 -0.17
CA THR A 596 9.99 10.93 -1.40
C THR A 596 9.64 9.91 -2.47
N ALA A 597 8.49 10.11 -3.12
CA ALA A 597 8.08 9.32 -4.26
C ALA A 597 7.57 10.24 -5.38
N ARG A 598 8.14 10.10 -6.58
CA ARG A 598 7.79 10.90 -7.75
C ARG A 598 7.54 10.04 -8.98
N ASN A 599 6.56 10.41 -9.80
CA ASN A 599 6.25 9.73 -11.07
C ASN A 599 6.00 8.23 -10.89
N VAL A 600 5.03 7.88 -10.04
CA VAL A 600 4.64 6.47 -9.82
C VAL A 600 3.36 6.18 -10.59
N GLN A 601 3.39 5.18 -11.46
CA GLN A 601 2.28 4.80 -12.32
C GLN A 601 1.93 3.32 -12.16
N ALA A 602 0.65 3.02 -11.95
CA ALA A 602 0.10 1.68 -12.02
C ALA A 602 -1.07 1.65 -13.01
N THR A 603 -0.82 1.15 -14.22
CA THR A 603 -1.82 1.04 -15.28
C THR A 603 -2.56 -0.29 -15.14
N GLY A 604 -3.89 -0.25 -15.00
CA GLY A 604 -4.70 -1.46 -14.78
C GLY A 604 -4.61 -2.02 -13.36
N GLY A 605 -4.42 -1.15 -12.35
CA GLY A 605 -4.08 -1.64 -11.03
C GLY A 605 -4.03 -0.63 -9.88
N THR A 606 -3.14 -0.91 -8.92
CA THR A 606 -3.05 -0.19 -7.64
C THR A 606 -1.68 0.46 -7.46
N ALA A 607 -1.67 1.74 -7.06
CA ALA A 607 -0.47 2.48 -6.67
C ALA A 607 -0.48 2.79 -5.17
N LEU A 608 0.57 2.35 -4.46
CA LEU A 608 0.75 2.53 -3.02
C LEU A 608 2.05 3.28 -2.79
N VAL A 609 1.97 4.46 -2.19
CA VAL A 609 3.10 5.37 -2.09
C VAL A 609 3.21 5.91 -0.68
N ASN A 610 4.36 5.70 -0.02
CA ASN A 610 4.58 6.09 1.38
C ASN A 610 3.43 5.60 2.28
N ALA A 611 2.93 4.39 2.04
CA ALA A 611 1.65 3.91 2.56
C ALA A 611 1.82 2.66 3.41
N LEU A 612 0.91 2.47 4.36
CA LEU A 612 0.68 1.17 4.98
C LEU A 612 -0.63 0.62 4.44
N ALA A 613 -0.58 -0.50 3.72
CA ALA A 613 -1.72 -1.07 3.04
C ALA A 613 -1.96 -2.53 3.43
N ALA A 614 -3.19 -2.87 3.81
CA ALA A 614 -3.58 -4.23 4.17
C ALA A 614 -4.78 -4.69 3.33
N TYR A 615 -4.63 -5.84 2.67
CA TYR A 615 -5.61 -6.40 1.75
C TYR A 615 -6.08 -7.81 2.13
N ARG A 616 -7.29 -8.18 1.68
CA ARG A 616 -7.81 -9.57 1.67
C ARG A 616 -7.49 -10.34 2.96
N GLN A 617 -8.18 -10.00 4.05
CA GLN A 617 -8.05 -10.62 5.38
C GLN A 617 -6.72 -10.34 6.13
N ALA A 618 -5.84 -9.50 5.59
CA ALA A 618 -4.65 -9.07 6.33
C ALA A 618 -5.01 -8.20 7.56
N SER A 619 -4.26 -8.30 8.65
CA SER A 619 -4.55 -7.52 9.86
C SER A 619 -3.29 -6.99 10.56
N VAL A 620 -3.45 -5.84 11.23
CA VAL A 620 -2.41 -5.18 12.04
C VAL A 620 -2.94 -5.05 13.47
N ARG A 621 -2.21 -5.63 14.43
CA ARG A 621 -2.65 -5.73 15.83
C ARG A 621 -1.59 -5.17 16.78
N GLY A 622 -1.98 -4.13 17.53
CA GLY A 622 -1.14 -3.48 18.52
C GLY A 622 -0.02 -2.64 17.90
N GLY A 623 0.27 -1.48 18.50
CA GLY A 623 1.40 -0.62 18.12
C GLY A 623 0.98 0.76 17.60
N SER A 624 1.91 1.49 17.00
CA SER A 624 1.66 2.78 16.36
C SER A 624 2.02 2.75 14.89
N VAL A 625 1.20 3.36 14.04
CA VAL A 625 1.47 3.56 12.61
C VAL A 625 1.61 5.06 12.38
N VAL A 626 2.83 5.49 12.06
CA VAL A 626 3.19 6.89 11.88
C VAL A 626 3.65 7.13 10.45
N LEU A 627 2.94 7.99 9.73
CA LEU A 627 3.30 8.48 8.40
C LEU A 627 3.60 9.97 8.53
N ALA A 628 4.88 10.36 8.47
CA ALA A 628 5.29 11.73 8.78
C ALA A 628 6.26 12.37 7.76
N GLY A 629 5.98 13.60 7.33
CA GLY A 629 6.92 14.38 6.52
C GLY A 629 7.22 13.75 5.14
N ASN A 630 6.35 12.89 4.61
CA ASN A 630 6.56 12.25 3.32
C ASN A 630 6.07 13.12 2.16
N THR A 631 6.67 12.94 0.99
CA THR A 631 6.29 13.61 -0.26
C THR A 631 5.86 12.59 -1.31
N ALA A 632 4.66 12.76 -1.86
CA ALA A 632 4.16 12.03 -3.01
C ALA A 632 3.77 13.03 -4.11
N ASP A 633 4.35 12.89 -5.31
CA ASP A 633 4.16 13.83 -6.42
C ASP A 633 4.03 13.08 -7.76
N GLY A 634 3.02 13.42 -8.56
CA GLY A 634 2.81 12.81 -9.86
C GLY A 634 2.52 11.30 -9.79
N VAL A 635 1.53 10.90 -9.00
CA VAL A 635 1.14 9.48 -8.86
C VAL A 635 -0.14 9.22 -9.65
N ARG A 636 -0.14 8.16 -10.46
CA ARG A 636 -1.27 7.77 -11.31
C ARG A 636 -1.65 6.30 -11.10
N ALA A 637 -2.95 6.04 -10.98
CA ALA A 637 -3.50 4.68 -11.00
C ALA A 637 -4.64 4.59 -12.02
N GLU A 638 -4.46 3.82 -13.09
CA GLU A 638 -5.43 3.74 -14.17
C GLU A 638 -6.23 2.45 -14.08
N GLY A 639 -7.50 2.50 -14.49
CA GLY A 639 -8.36 1.33 -14.61
C GLY A 639 -7.97 0.46 -15.80
N GLY A 640 -8.12 -0.86 -15.68
CA GLY A 640 -7.80 -1.79 -16.77
C GLY A 640 -8.99 -1.94 -17.72
N THR A 641 -8.77 -1.86 -19.03
CA THR A 641 -9.79 -2.15 -20.05
C THR A 641 -9.56 -3.55 -20.62
N SER A 642 -10.46 -4.50 -20.38
CA SER A 642 -10.56 -5.71 -21.19
C SER A 642 -11.75 -5.54 -22.14
N GLN A 643 -11.53 -5.54 -23.45
CA GLN A 643 -12.63 -5.53 -24.44
C GLN A 643 -12.38 -6.65 -25.44
N MET A 644 -13.25 -7.66 -25.43
CA MET A 644 -13.33 -8.69 -26.47
C MET A 644 -14.74 -8.66 -27.06
N LEU A 645 -14.87 -8.43 -28.37
CA LEU A 645 -16.13 -8.59 -29.11
C LEU A 645 -17.34 -7.82 -28.51
N GLY A 646 -17.11 -6.63 -27.95
CA GLY A 646 -18.19 -5.79 -27.40
C GLY A 646 -18.65 -6.14 -25.97
N VAL A 647 -18.02 -7.12 -25.31
CA VAL A 647 -18.26 -7.45 -23.90
C VAL A 647 -16.93 -7.38 -23.15
N GLY A 648 -16.85 -6.53 -22.11
CA GLY A 648 -15.60 -6.23 -21.43
C GLY A 648 -15.76 -5.82 -19.97
N SER A 649 -14.86 -6.24 -19.09
CA SER A 649 -14.77 -5.76 -17.71
C SER A 649 -13.79 -4.60 -17.60
N ASN A 650 -14.27 -3.45 -17.15
CA ASN A 650 -13.41 -2.36 -16.69
C ASN A 650 -13.08 -2.59 -15.20
N SER A 651 -11.80 -2.54 -14.84
CA SER A 651 -11.37 -2.50 -13.44
C SER A 651 -11.04 -1.07 -13.03
N ASN A 652 -11.29 -0.72 -11.77
CA ASN A 652 -11.06 0.64 -11.26
C ASN A 652 -9.62 0.80 -10.72
N GLY A 653 -8.99 1.96 -10.96
CA GLY A 653 -7.69 2.28 -10.36
C GLY A 653 -7.79 2.54 -8.84
N VAL A 654 -6.79 2.13 -8.07
CA VAL A 654 -6.71 2.44 -6.62
C VAL A 654 -5.39 3.14 -6.32
N LEU A 655 -5.44 4.29 -5.68
CA LEU A 655 -4.27 5.09 -5.31
C LEU A 655 -4.31 5.42 -3.82
N ALA A 656 -3.29 5.02 -3.07
CA ALA A 656 -3.06 5.44 -1.70
C ALA A 656 -1.69 6.10 -1.57
N ALA A 657 -1.66 7.40 -1.27
CA ALA A 657 -0.46 8.20 -1.10
C ALA A 657 -0.40 8.76 0.33
N ASN A 658 0.71 8.55 1.03
CA ASN A 658 0.91 8.94 2.43
C ASN A 658 -0.26 8.49 3.34
N SER A 659 -0.79 7.29 3.10
CA SER A 659 -2.07 6.87 3.66
C SER A 659 -2.01 5.50 4.32
N VAL A 660 -2.89 5.30 5.30
CA VAL A 660 -3.21 3.97 5.83
C VAL A 660 -4.44 3.46 5.09
N TYR A 661 -4.29 2.36 4.35
CA TYR A 661 -5.32 1.83 3.44
C TYR A 661 -5.67 0.39 3.79
N LEU A 662 -6.91 0.17 4.25
CA LEU A 662 -7.42 -1.14 4.65
C LEU A 662 -8.56 -1.54 3.70
N ASP A 663 -8.47 -2.71 3.07
CA ASP A 663 -9.46 -3.16 2.08
C ASP A 663 -9.60 -4.69 1.99
N GLY A 664 -10.79 -5.24 2.22
CA GLY A 664 -11.04 -6.66 1.98
C GLY A 664 -12.36 -7.20 2.53
N SER A 665 -12.73 -8.38 2.02
CA SER A 665 -13.84 -9.21 2.50
C SER A 665 -13.35 -10.18 3.60
N GLY A 666 -13.40 -9.73 4.84
CA GLY A 666 -12.97 -10.43 6.06
C GLY A 666 -12.43 -9.46 7.12
N ALA A 667 -11.92 -9.98 8.23
CA ALA A 667 -11.40 -9.18 9.36
C ALA A 667 -10.08 -8.48 9.00
N VAL A 668 -10.14 -7.46 8.13
CA VAL A 668 -9.04 -6.52 7.91
C VAL A 668 -9.09 -5.47 9.02
N GLY A 669 -8.24 -5.63 10.02
CA GLY A 669 -8.36 -4.91 11.27
C GLY A 669 -7.14 -4.05 11.59
N LEU A 670 -7.36 -2.82 12.06
CA LEU A 670 -6.41 -2.08 12.89
C LEU A 670 -6.94 -2.11 14.32
N SER A 671 -6.30 -2.86 15.20
CA SER A 671 -6.77 -3.00 16.59
C SER A 671 -5.74 -2.50 17.60
N ARG A 672 -6.21 -1.83 18.67
CA ARG A 672 -5.38 -1.30 19.78
C ARG A 672 -4.16 -0.51 19.28
N SER A 673 -4.36 0.35 18.29
CA SER A 673 -3.27 1.04 17.60
C SER A 673 -3.52 2.53 17.42
N THR A 674 -2.45 3.33 17.36
CA THR A 674 -2.53 4.76 17.05
C THR A 674 -2.10 5.00 15.61
N ALA A 675 -2.91 5.70 14.83
CA ALA A 675 -2.61 6.07 13.44
C ALA A 675 -2.36 7.58 13.33
N VAL A 676 -1.13 7.97 13.00
CA VAL A 676 -0.73 9.37 12.83
C VAL A 676 -0.33 9.59 11.38
N VAL A 677 -0.96 10.55 10.71
CA VAL A 677 -0.59 11.03 9.38
C VAL A 677 -0.31 12.52 9.50
N ALA A 678 0.96 12.93 9.53
CA ALA A 678 1.34 14.30 9.87
C ALA A 678 2.40 14.94 8.97
N GLY A 679 2.22 16.21 8.62
CA GLY A 679 3.22 16.99 7.86
C GLY A 679 3.53 16.45 6.46
N ASN A 680 2.67 15.60 5.89
CA ASN A 680 2.90 15.01 4.58
C ASN A 680 2.45 15.94 3.44
N THR A 681 3.08 15.81 2.28
CA THR A 681 2.74 16.52 1.04
C THR A 681 2.33 15.53 -0.04
N ALA A 682 1.15 15.73 -0.60
CA ALA A 682 0.59 14.94 -1.70
C ALA A 682 0.17 15.87 -2.84
N ARG A 683 0.76 15.72 -4.03
CA ARG A 683 0.49 16.59 -5.19
C ARG A 683 0.30 15.78 -6.47
N GLN A 684 -0.54 16.30 -7.37
CA GLN A 684 -0.76 15.75 -8.70
C GLN A 684 -1.11 14.25 -8.67
N LEU A 685 -2.17 13.91 -7.94
CA LEU A 685 -2.65 12.55 -7.80
C LEU A 685 -3.85 12.32 -8.70
N GLN A 686 -3.79 11.28 -9.53
CA GLN A 686 -4.84 10.98 -10.50
C GLN A 686 -5.20 9.50 -10.48
N ALA A 687 -6.49 9.20 -10.48
CA ALA A 687 -6.96 7.84 -10.71
C ALA A 687 -8.10 7.82 -11.72
N GLN A 688 -8.10 6.81 -12.58
CA GLN A 688 -9.15 6.62 -13.57
C GLN A 688 -10.23 5.64 -13.07
N GLY A 689 -11.49 6.08 -13.05
CA GLY A 689 -12.67 5.33 -12.59
C GLY A 689 -12.61 4.90 -11.12
N GLY A 690 -11.69 5.48 -10.33
CA GLY A 690 -11.10 4.83 -9.17
C GLY A 690 -11.12 5.61 -7.86
N ARG A 691 -10.48 5.03 -6.84
CA ARG A 691 -10.37 5.63 -5.49
C ARG A 691 -8.99 6.23 -5.25
N ILE A 692 -8.96 7.44 -4.72
CA ILE A 692 -7.73 8.15 -4.32
C ILE A 692 -7.81 8.49 -2.84
N ASN A 693 -6.77 8.11 -2.11
CA ASN A 693 -6.55 8.46 -0.70
C ASN A 693 -5.21 9.18 -0.58
N ALA A 694 -5.26 10.47 -0.26
CA ALA A 694 -4.10 11.33 -0.12
C ALA A 694 -4.00 11.83 1.32
N ASN A 695 -2.92 11.51 2.03
CA ASN A 695 -2.73 11.81 3.45
C ASN A 695 -3.92 11.37 4.32
N ALA A 696 -4.44 10.16 4.07
CA ALA A 696 -5.74 9.74 4.56
C ALA A 696 -5.68 8.41 5.35
N LEU A 697 -6.73 8.17 6.13
CA LEU A 697 -7.05 6.85 6.67
C LEU A 697 -8.30 6.34 5.96
N SER A 698 -8.19 5.19 5.29
CA SER A 698 -9.29 4.59 4.55
C SER A 698 -9.54 3.16 5.02
N VAL A 699 -10.75 2.90 5.50
CA VAL A 699 -11.21 1.60 6.00
C VAL A 699 -12.39 1.16 5.15
N ASN A 700 -12.13 0.23 4.23
CA ASN A 700 -13.07 -0.19 3.19
C ASN A 700 -13.66 -1.58 3.45
N ALA A 701 -14.73 -1.89 2.72
CA ALA A 701 -15.42 -3.19 2.77
C ALA A 701 -15.77 -3.60 4.21
N SER A 702 -15.35 -4.76 4.70
CA SER A 702 -15.59 -5.22 6.07
C SER A 702 -14.44 -4.89 7.04
N GLY A 703 -13.63 -3.87 6.71
CA GLY A 703 -12.54 -3.42 7.56
C GLY A 703 -13.01 -2.92 8.92
N GLN A 704 -12.20 -3.14 9.96
CA GLN A 704 -12.52 -2.77 11.33
C GLN A 704 -11.37 -1.96 11.94
N VAL A 705 -11.70 -0.90 12.65
CA VAL A 705 -10.76 -0.18 13.50
C VAL A 705 -11.29 -0.28 14.92
N ASP A 706 -10.53 -0.89 15.84
CA ASP A 706 -10.95 -1.12 17.23
C ASP A 706 -9.93 -0.56 18.22
N ASP A 707 -10.40 0.17 19.23
CA ASP A 707 -9.64 0.84 20.29
C ASP A 707 -8.44 1.66 19.76
N ALA A 708 -8.69 2.46 18.71
CA ALA A 708 -7.66 3.27 18.05
C ALA A 708 -7.78 4.78 18.36
N SER A 709 -6.70 5.51 18.11
CA SER A 709 -6.70 6.97 17.98
C SER A 709 -6.17 7.37 16.61
N VAL A 710 -6.81 8.36 15.98
CA VAL A 710 -6.45 8.82 14.62
C VAL A 710 -6.16 10.31 14.65
N LEU A 711 -4.97 10.68 14.17
CA LEU A 711 -4.56 12.08 14.00
C LEU A 711 -4.10 12.33 12.56
N ILE A 712 -4.78 13.25 11.87
CA ILE A 712 -4.37 13.77 10.57
C ILE A 712 -4.06 15.26 10.75
N ALA A 713 -2.77 15.65 10.74
CA ALA A 713 -2.39 17.02 11.10
C ALA A 713 -1.31 17.65 10.21
N GLY A 714 -1.47 18.93 9.88
CA GLY A 714 -0.45 19.70 9.16
C GLY A 714 -0.11 19.18 7.76
N ASN A 715 -1.00 18.40 7.14
CA ASN A 715 -0.76 17.83 5.82
C ASN A 715 -1.18 18.79 4.71
N THR A 716 -0.52 18.67 3.56
CA THR A 716 -0.85 19.42 2.33
C THR A 716 -1.24 18.45 1.22
N ALA A 717 -2.42 18.65 0.62
CA ALA A 717 -2.89 17.89 -0.53
C ALA A 717 -3.32 18.85 -1.66
N ALA A 718 -2.80 18.67 -2.87
CA ALA A 718 -3.14 19.54 -4.00
C ALA A 718 -3.32 18.76 -5.32
N SER A 719 -4.31 19.16 -6.12
CA SER A 719 -4.61 18.56 -7.44
C SER A 719 -4.86 17.05 -7.33
N VAL A 720 -5.86 16.68 -6.53
CA VAL A 720 -6.29 15.28 -6.31
C VAL A 720 -7.53 15.03 -7.14
N ARG A 721 -7.43 14.20 -8.17
CA ARG A 721 -8.45 14.09 -9.21
C ARG A 721 -8.80 12.64 -9.56
N SER A 722 -10.02 12.23 -9.25
CA SER A 722 -10.57 10.96 -9.73
C SER A 722 -11.48 11.21 -10.93
N GLU A 723 -11.13 10.64 -12.09
CA GLU A 723 -11.81 10.84 -13.38
C GLU A 723 -12.25 9.52 -13.99
N GLY A 724 -13.46 9.43 -14.52
CA GLY A 724 -13.86 8.30 -15.36
C GLY A 724 -15.34 8.35 -15.65
N ARG A 725 -15.76 7.88 -16.82
CA ARG A 725 -17.16 7.65 -17.20
C ARG A 725 -17.31 6.16 -17.48
N GLU A 726 -18.29 5.51 -16.87
CA GLU A 726 -18.68 4.17 -17.35
C GLU A 726 -19.13 4.30 -18.81
N GLY A 727 -18.46 3.58 -19.72
CA GLY A 727 -18.92 3.46 -21.10
C GLY A 727 -20.22 2.68 -21.13
N THR A 728 -21.31 3.29 -21.58
CA THR A 728 -22.60 2.63 -21.77
C THR A 728 -22.50 1.73 -23.00
N VAL A 729 -22.72 0.42 -22.84
CA VAL A 729 -22.79 -0.55 -23.95
C VAL A 729 -24.25 -0.91 -24.16
N GLY A 730 -24.81 -0.63 -25.34
CA GLY A 730 -26.14 -1.11 -25.75
C GLY A 730 -27.33 -0.56 -24.95
N GLY A 731 -27.22 0.61 -24.32
CA GLY A 731 -28.32 1.23 -23.56
C GLY A 731 -28.52 0.71 -22.13
N PHE A 732 -27.68 -0.22 -21.66
CA PHE A 732 -27.65 -0.69 -20.28
C PHE A 732 -26.32 -0.31 -19.62
N ALA A 733 -26.38 0.37 -18.47
CA ALA A 733 -25.22 0.58 -17.62
C ALA A 733 -24.78 -0.77 -17.04
N ALA A 734 -23.65 -1.30 -17.52
CA ALA A 734 -23.11 -2.57 -17.04
C ALA A 734 -22.47 -2.36 -15.66
N PHE A 735 -23.21 -2.75 -14.61
CA PHE A 735 -22.80 -2.87 -13.21
C PHE A 735 -22.50 -1.54 -12.50
N GLY A 736 -23.42 -1.09 -11.63
CA GLY A 736 -23.24 0.05 -10.74
C GLY A 736 -22.12 -0.12 -9.69
N LYS A 737 -20.87 -0.14 -10.14
CA LYS A 737 -19.64 -0.14 -9.34
C LYS A 737 -18.88 1.18 -9.49
N GLY A 738 -19.53 2.22 -10.00
CA GLY A 738 -19.02 3.59 -10.03
C GLY A 738 -18.55 4.06 -8.66
N VAL A 739 -17.25 4.30 -8.52
CA VAL A 739 -16.70 4.96 -7.32
C VAL A 739 -15.57 5.89 -7.73
N GLY A 740 -15.91 7.01 -8.38
CA GLY A 740 -15.00 8.14 -8.49
C GLY A 740 -14.86 8.80 -7.11
N GLN A 741 -13.86 8.39 -6.31
CA GLN A 741 -13.63 8.92 -4.97
C GLN A 741 -12.28 9.63 -4.87
N ALA A 742 -12.29 10.85 -4.34
CA ALA A 742 -11.09 11.65 -4.08
C ALA A 742 -11.09 12.12 -2.62
N ASN A 743 -10.25 11.49 -1.80
CA ASN A 743 -10.06 11.80 -0.40
C ASN A 743 -8.71 12.49 -0.20
N ALA A 744 -8.73 13.72 0.32
CA ALA A 744 -7.56 14.53 0.62
C ALA A 744 -7.57 14.94 2.10
N ASN A 745 -6.56 14.51 2.86
CA ASN A 745 -6.45 14.72 4.31
C ASN A 745 -7.71 14.23 5.06
N ALA A 746 -8.27 13.09 4.66
CA ALA A 746 -9.60 12.66 5.10
C ALA A 746 -9.57 11.31 5.84
N VAL A 747 -10.61 11.06 6.63
CA VAL A 747 -10.87 9.76 7.27
C VAL A 747 -12.14 9.19 6.67
N GLN A 748 -12.05 8.01 6.06
CA GLN A 748 -13.20 7.28 5.52
C GLN A 748 -13.32 5.92 6.19
N VAL A 749 -14.48 5.64 6.80
CA VAL A 749 -14.76 4.34 7.42
C VAL A 749 -16.08 3.79 6.93
N LEU A 750 -16.06 2.69 6.17
CA LEU A 750 -17.25 2.09 5.57
C LEU A 750 -17.91 1.00 6.42
N ALA A 751 -17.17 0.36 7.34
CA ALA A 751 -17.68 -0.70 8.19
C ALA A 751 -17.70 -0.32 9.67
N ARG A 752 -16.69 -0.70 10.47
CA ARG A 752 -16.75 -0.51 11.93
C ARG A 752 -15.63 0.40 12.42
N LEU A 753 -15.99 1.38 13.26
CA LEU A 753 -15.06 2.26 13.96
C LEU A 753 -15.33 2.27 15.46
N GLN A 754 -14.48 1.65 16.25
CA GLN A 754 -14.39 1.87 17.68
C GLN A 754 -13.07 2.59 17.94
N ALA A 755 -13.14 3.90 18.16
CA ALA A 755 -11.98 4.75 18.36
C ALA A 755 -12.23 5.72 19.51
N GLY A 756 -11.20 5.99 20.32
CA GLY A 756 -11.28 6.98 21.39
C GLY A 756 -11.35 8.42 20.86
N SER A 757 -10.63 8.71 19.76
CA SER A 757 -10.60 10.04 19.14
C SER A 757 -10.17 10.01 17.67
N VAL A 758 -10.76 10.91 16.88
CA VAL A 758 -10.39 11.21 15.50
C VAL A 758 -10.22 12.73 15.35
N GLN A 759 -9.00 13.18 15.04
CA GLN A 759 -8.68 14.60 14.92
C GLN A 759 -8.08 14.92 13.54
N LEU A 760 -8.68 15.89 12.86
CA LEU A 760 -8.19 16.49 11.62
C LEU A 760 -7.85 17.96 11.91
N ALA A 761 -6.56 18.32 11.96
CA ALA A 761 -6.12 19.64 12.41
C ALA A 761 -5.08 20.32 11.52
N GLY A 762 -5.30 21.59 11.17
CA GLY A 762 -4.28 22.40 10.49
C GLY A 762 -3.90 21.90 9.09
N ASN A 763 -4.78 21.15 8.41
CA ASN A 763 -4.50 20.61 7.08
C ASN A 763 -4.90 21.60 5.98
N THR A 764 -4.19 21.51 4.85
CA THR A 764 -4.45 22.31 3.64
C THR A 764 -4.78 21.39 2.47
N ALA A 765 -5.91 21.62 1.80
CA ALA A 765 -6.34 20.87 0.63
C ALA A 765 -6.75 21.81 -0.52
N GLY A 766 -6.34 21.52 -1.75
CA GLY A 766 -6.66 22.35 -2.92
C GLY A 766 -6.91 21.53 -4.19
N GLY A 767 -7.90 21.89 -5.00
CA GLY A 767 -8.16 21.23 -6.28
C GLY A 767 -8.53 19.74 -6.14
N VAL A 768 -9.46 19.44 -5.23
CA VAL A 768 -9.96 18.07 -5.02
C VAL A 768 -11.20 17.87 -5.87
N THR A 769 -11.16 16.90 -6.80
CA THR A 769 -12.25 16.70 -7.78
C THR A 769 -12.58 15.22 -7.97
N ALA A 770 -13.88 14.92 -7.97
CA ALA A 770 -14.41 13.59 -8.29
C ALA A 770 -15.50 13.70 -9.36
N THR A 771 -15.40 12.93 -10.45
CA THR A 771 -16.37 12.99 -11.56
C THR A 771 -17.65 12.21 -11.33
N GLU A 772 -17.60 11.09 -10.60
CA GLU A 772 -18.72 10.13 -10.45
C GLU A 772 -19.07 9.83 -8.98
N GLY A 773 -18.59 10.64 -8.02
CA GLY A 773 -18.76 10.32 -6.60
C GLY A 773 -18.24 11.36 -5.61
N LEU A 774 -17.71 10.87 -4.48
CA LEU A 774 -17.33 11.67 -3.31
C LEU A 774 -15.99 12.40 -3.52
N ALA A 775 -16.01 13.72 -3.35
CA ALA A 775 -14.82 14.54 -3.15
C ALA A 775 -14.75 15.02 -1.69
N ALA A 776 -13.85 14.46 -0.89
CA ALA A 776 -13.67 14.79 0.52
C ALA A 776 -12.32 15.46 0.77
N ALA A 777 -12.34 16.68 1.32
CA ALA A 777 -11.15 17.43 1.71
C ALA A 777 -11.20 17.76 3.20
N ASN A 778 -10.16 17.40 3.96
CA ASN A 778 -10.06 17.61 5.41
C ASN A 778 -11.32 17.13 6.17
N SER A 779 -11.93 16.03 5.73
CA SER A 779 -13.28 15.63 6.16
C SER A 779 -13.30 14.22 6.75
N PHE A 780 -14.30 13.97 7.60
CA PHE A 780 -14.61 12.66 8.15
C PHE A 780 -15.88 12.11 7.50
N VAL A 781 -15.81 10.88 6.98
CA VAL A 781 -16.94 10.21 6.32
C VAL A 781 -17.10 8.81 6.90
N GLN A 782 -18.26 8.55 7.51
CA GLN A 782 -18.66 7.23 7.99
C GLN A 782 -19.77 6.66 7.10
N GLY A 783 -19.56 5.45 6.58
CA GLY A 783 -20.57 4.66 5.87
C GLY A 783 -21.59 4.01 6.80
N GLY A 784 -22.36 3.04 6.28
CA GLY A 784 -23.55 2.50 6.97
C GLY A 784 -23.32 1.64 8.23
N GLY A 785 -22.09 1.48 8.71
CA GLY A 785 -21.81 0.66 9.89
C GLY A 785 -21.82 1.43 11.22
N ASP A 786 -21.30 0.80 12.29
CA ASP A 786 -21.37 1.31 13.66
C ASP A 786 -20.09 2.01 14.09
N ALA A 787 -20.24 3.18 14.72
CA ALA A 787 -19.19 3.91 15.39
C ALA A 787 -19.54 4.23 16.86
N ARG A 788 -18.66 3.85 17.79
CA ARG A 788 -18.90 3.95 19.25
C ARG A 788 -17.77 4.67 19.98
N GLY A 789 -18.13 5.56 20.90
CA GLY A 789 -17.20 6.25 21.81
C GLY A 789 -16.30 7.27 21.12
N VAL A 790 -16.68 7.77 19.94
CA VAL A 790 -15.80 8.55 19.07
C VAL A 790 -15.90 10.06 19.33
N GLN A 791 -14.79 10.70 19.67
CA GLN A 791 -14.65 12.15 19.62
C GLN A 791 -14.09 12.58 18.26
N ILE A 792 -14.86 13.30 17.45
CA ILE A 792 -14.48 13.78 16.11
C ILE A 792 -14.24 15.29 16.19
N ALA A 793 -13.02 15.72 15.87
CA ALA A 793 -12.64 17.13 15.81
C ALA A 793 -12.04 17.47 14.45
N VAL A 794 -12.68 18.38 13.71
CA VAL A 794 -12.18 18.97 12.46
C VAL A 794 -11.93 20.44 12.71
N SER A 795 -10.65 20.84 12.86
CA SER A 795 -10.30 22.19 13.32
C SER A 795 -9.13 22.86 12.58
N GLY A 796 -9.24 24.16 12.31
CA GLY A 796 -8.13 24.95 11.75
C GLY A 796 -7.71 24.55 10.34
N ASN A 797 -8.57 23.87 9.58
CA ASN A 797 -8.25 23.37 8.25
C ASN A 797 -8.64 24.37 7.16
N THR A 798 -7.90 24.33 6.04
CA THR A 798 -8.14 25.16 4.85
C THR A 798 -8.39 24.27 3.64
N ALA A 799 -9.50 24.47 2.92
CA ALA A 799 -9.81 23.73 1.71
C ALA A 799 -10.32 24.63 0.56
N GLY A 800 -9.61 24.63 -0.57
CA GLY A 800 -9.98 25.36 -1.78
C GLY A 800 -10.48 24.44 -2.90
N THR A 801 -11.52 24.87 -3.60
CA THR A 801 -12.01 24.25 -4.85
C THR A 801 -12.25 22.74 -4.74
N VAL A 802 -13.17 22.35 -3.84
CA VAL A 802 -13.64 20.95 -3.72
C VAL A 802 -14.89 20.78 -4.59
N ARG A 803 -14.84 19.84 -5.54
CA ARG A 803 -15.88 19.68 -6.57
C ARG A 803 -16.28 18.22 -6.77
N ALA A 804 -17.58 17.98 -6.87
CA ALA A 804 -18.15 16.73 -7.36
C ALA A 804 -19.19 17.00 -8.46
N ASP A 805 -19.27 16.12 -9.46
CA ASP A 805 -20.15 16.29 -10.63
C ASP A 805 -21.27 15.22 -10.71
N GLY A 806 -20.96 13.99 -11.13
CA GLY A 806 -21.88 12.88 -11.34
C GLY A 806 -22.24 12.13 -10.05
N GLY A 807 -23.32 12.52 -9.38
CA GLY A 807 -24.11 11.62 -8.54
C GLY A 807 -23.97 11.59 -7.00
N GLN A 808 -24.04 12.66 -6.21
CA GLN A 808 -23.06 13.72 -5.93
C GLN A 808 -22.56 13.55 -4.47
N THR A 809 -21.40 14.10 -4.12
CA THR A 809 -21.07 14.58 -2.76
C THR A 809 -19.75 15.35 -2.82
N ALA A 810 -19.72 16.62 -2.43
CA ALA A 810 -18.47 17.37 -2.20
C ALA A 810 -18.43 17.86 -0.75
N LEU A 811 -17.44 17.45 0.03
CA LEU A 811 -17.29 17.77 1.46
C LEU A 811 -15.94 18.44 1.70
N ALA A 812 -15.95 19.63 2.28
CA ALA A 812 -14.76 20.33 2.76
C ALA A 812 -14.89 20.57 4.26
N ASN A 813 -13.84 20.28 5.04
CA ASN A 813 -13.79 20.43 6.50
C ASN A 813 -15.05 19.95 7.25
N SER A 814 -15.66 18.85 6.81
CA SER A 814 -17.01 18.46 7.22
C SER A 814 -17.06 17.04 7.77
N VAL A 815 -18.14 16.71 8.48
CA VAL A 815 -18.40 15.40 9.07
C VAL A 815 -19.70 14.85 8.48
N GLN A 816 -19.64 13.66 7.88
CA GLN A 816 -20.82 12.93 7.41
C GLN A 816 -20.92 11.57 8.08
N SER A 817 -22.13 11.21 8.51
CA SER A 817 -22.47 9.89 9.04
C SER A 817 -23.66 9.28 8.31
N ASP A 818 -23.47 8.07 7.80
CA ASP A 818 -24.49 7.25 7.14
C ASP A 818 -25.00 6.10 8.04
N GLY A 819 -24.36 5.88 9.20
CA GLY A 819 -24.62 4.79 10.13
C GLY A 819 -24.91 5.24 11.57
N SER A 820 -24.60 4.39 12.54
CA SER A 820 -24.83 4.69 13.97
C SER A 820 -23.61 5.36 14.59
N LEU A 821 -23.79 6.47 15.30
CA LEU A 821 -22.79 7.13 16.14
C LEU A 821 -23.29 7.13 17.60
N GLN A 822 -22.60 6.44 18.50
CA GLN A 822 -22.99 6.33 19.91
C GLN A 822 -21.96 6.97 20.85
N SER A 823 -22.42 7.75 21.83
CA SER A 823 -21.59 8.48 22.81
C SER A 823 -20.53 9.38 22.14
N ALA A 824 -20.92 10.07 21.06
CA ALA A 824 -20.00 10.80 20.20
C ALA A 824 -19.99 12.31 20.50
N ALA A 825 -18.84 12.97 20.38
CA ALA A 825 -18.76 14.44 20.36
C ALA A 825 -18.23 14.87 19.00
N VAL A 826 -18.93 15.76 18.30
CA VAL A 826 -18.55 16.23 16.96
C VAL A 826 -18.31 17.73 17.00
N THR A 827 -17.09 18.16 16.68
CA THR A 827 -16.71 19.56 16.58
C THR A 827 -16.14 19.88 15.20
N VAL A 828 -16.72 20.88 14.54
CA VAL A 828 -16.21 21.46 13.29
C VAL A 828 -15.97 22.94 13.54
N GLY A 829 -14.72 23.38 13.66
CA GLY A 829 -14.46 24.78 14.00
C GLY A 829 -13.18 25.42 13.47
N ALA A 830 -13.18 26.75 13.41
CA ALA A 830 -12.04 27.55 12.93
C ALA A 830 -11.54 27.17 11.52
N ASN A 831 -12.42 26.61 10.67
CA ASN A 831 -12.06 26.13 9.34
C ASN A 831 -12.42 27.13 8.24
N GLN A 832 -11.70 27.09 7.12
CA GLN A 832 -11.97 27.89 5.91
C GLN A 832 -12.16 26.97 4.71
N ALA A 833 -13.31 27.05 4.03
CA ALA A 833 -13.60 26.12 2.93
C ALA A 833 -14.61 26.57 1.89
N SER A 834 -14.46 25.99 0.69
CA SER A 834 -15.43 26.06 -0.41
C SER A 834 -15.76 24.66 -0.96
N ALA A 835 -17.05 24.34 -1.08
CA ALA A 835 -17.54 23.13 -1.75
C ALA A 835 -18.56 23.46 -2.84
N ARG A 836 -18.51 22.75 -3.96
CA ARG A 836 -19.38 23.00 -5.13
C ARG A 836 -19.82 21.71 -5.82
N THR A 837 -21.08 21.70 -6.23
CA THR A 837 -21.69 20.70 -7.11
C THR A 837 -22.67 21.35 -8.10
N GLY A 838 -23.23 20.56 -9.03
CA GLY A 838 -24.18 21.04 -10.04
C GLY A 838 -25.64 21.09 -9.57
N SER A 839 -26.10 20.12 -8.76
CA SER A 839 -27.48 20.05 -8.24
C SER A 839 -27.62 18.95 -7.17
N GLY A 840 -27.51 19.29 -5.87
CA GLY A 840 -27.45 18.31 -4.76
C GLY A 840 -26.08 18.31 -4.04
N ASP A 841 -25.85 17.40 -3.09
CA ASP A 841 -24.82 17.44 -2.03
C ASP A 841 -23.51 18.25 -2.24
N ALA A 842 -23.37 19.39 -1.57
CA ALA A 842 -22.10 20.11 -1.32
C ALA A 842 -22.06 20.68 0.11
N LEU A 843 -20.98 20.45 0.87
CA LEU A 843 -20.88 20.75 2.31
C LEU A 843 -19.50 21.35 2.63
N ALA A 844 -19.42 22.49 3.32
CA ALA A 844 -18.16 23.23 3.44
C ALA A 844 -17.59 23.43 4.85
N ASN A 845 -18.34 23.35 5.94
CA ASN A 845 -17.78 23.21 7.30
C ASN A 845 -18.95 22.69 8.16
N SER A 846 -19.56 21.60 7.73
CA SER A 846 -20.91 21.19 8.15
C SER A 846 -20.89 19.78 8.73
N VAL A 847 -21.94 19.46 9.49
CA VAL A 847 -22.21 18.11 9.99
C VAL A 847 -23.48 17.58 9.34
N ARG A 848 -23.42 16.37 8.78
CA ARG A 848 -24.56 15.71 8.15
C ARG A 848 -24.82 14.32 8.72
N VAL A 849 -26.08 14.03 9.03
CA VAL A 849 -26.59 12.73 9.48
C VAL A 849 -27.64 12.25 8.49
N LYS A 850 -27.32 11.24 7.66
CA LYS A 850 -28.22 10.74 6.61
C LYS A 850 -29.43 9.98 7.18
N LYS A 851 -30.44 9.73 6.35
CA LYS A 851 -31.76 9.17 6.73
C LYS A 851 -31.73 7.90 7.58
N GLN A 852 -30.79 6.99 7.33
CA GLN A 852 -30.66 5.72 8.09
C GLN A 852 -29.71 5.85 9.31
N ALA A 853 -29.05 7.00 9.45
CA ALA A 853 -28.07 7.24 10.49
C ALA A 853 -28.75 7.66 11.81
N ARG A 854 -28.08 7.33 12.93
CA ARG A 854 -28.53 7.72 14.27
C ARG A 854 -27.36 8.15 15.12
N VAL A 855 -27.45 9.33 15.69
CA VAL A 855 -26.46 9.87 16.64
C VAL A 855 -27.08 9.88 18.04
N GLN A 856 -26.46 9.21 19.01
CA GLN A 856 -26.94 9.08 20.40
C GLN A 856 -25.93 9.64 21.41
N GLY A 857 -26.42 10.40 22.40
CA GLY A 857 -25.63 10.92 23.52
C GLY A 857 -24.58 11.94 23.09
N ALA A 858 -24.89 12.78 22.10
CA ALA A 858 -23.89 13.56 21.37
C ALA A 858 -24.05 15.07 21.46
N SER A 859 -22.91 15.78 21.55
CA SER A 859 -22.84 17.22 21.31
C SER A 859 -22.29 17.47 19.91
N VAL A 860 -22.99 18.31 19.13
CA VAL A 860 -22.58 18.72 17.78
C VAL A 860 -22.33 20.22 17.81
N THR A 861 -21.08 20.64 17.57
CA THR A 861 -20.68 22.06 17.55
C THR A 861 -20.08 22.42 16.21
N VAL A 862 -20.64 23.45 15.56
CA VAL A 862 -20.11 24.07 14.35
C VAL A 862 -19.78 25.53 14.67
N ALA A 863 -18.50 25.87 14.81
CA ALA A 863 -18.12 27.17 15.39
C ALA A 863 -16.94 27.90 14.71
N GLY A 864 -17.06 29.21 14.50
CA GLY A 864 -15.95 30.05 14.03
C GLY A 864 -15.47 29.73 12.61
N ASN A 865 -16.31 29.14 11.77
CA ASN A 865 -15.93 28.72 10.42
C ASN A 865 -16.20 29.83 9.38
N GLN A 866 -15.42 29.81 8.29
CA GLN A 866 -15.63 30.59 7.08
C GLN A 866 -15.98 29.66 5.91
N GLY A 867 -17.26 29.60 5.53
CA GLY A 867 -17.78 28.58 4.63
C GLY A 867 -18.46 29.13 3.38
N HIS A 868 -18.20 28.48 2.24
CA HIS A 868 -18.92 28.71 0.99
C HIS A 868 -19.44 27.41 0.39
N SER A 869 -20.74 27.34 0.11
CA SER A 869 -21.35 26.21 -0.62
C SER A 869 -22.17 26.69 -1.81
N THR A 870 -22.04 26.00 -2.95
CA THR A 870 -22.91 26.18 -4.13
C THR A 870 -23.84 24.98 -4.25
N GLY A 871 -25.14 25.16 -4.06
CA GLY A 871 -26.16 24.11 -4.21
C GLY A 871 -26.39 23.22 -2.98
N GLY A 872 -25.72 23.47 -1.85
CA GLY A 872 -25.81 22.65 -0.64
C GLY A 872 -25.76 23.45 0.67
N THR A 873 -25.20 22.88 1.74
CA THR A 873 -25.17 23.54 3.06
C THR A 873 -23.76 24.01 3.44
N ALA A 874 -23.65 25.08 4.21
CA ALA A 874 -22.37 25.56 4.74
C ALA A 874 -22.50 25.98 6.20
N ASN A 875 -21.47 25.68 7.01
CA ASN A 875 -21.43 25.94 8.45
C ASN A 875 -22.70 25.46 9.20
N SER A 876 -23.31 24.36 8.74
CA SER A 876 -24.66 23.96 9.16
C SER A 876 -24.69 22.54 9.70
N VAL A 877 -25.76 22.21 10.41
CA VAL A 877 -26.04 20.85 10.87
C VAL A 877 -27.29 20.34 10.16
N ASP A 878 -27.16 19.26 9.41
CA ASP A 878 -28.20 18.69 8.56
C ASP A 878 -28.55 17.26 9.00
N VAL A 879 -29.78 17.05 9.46
CA VAL A 879 -30.22 15.80 10.10
C VAL A 879 -31.42 15.20 9.36
N GLU A 880 -31.14 14.24 8.50
CA GLU A 880 -32.16 13.44 7.82
C GLU A 880 -32.61 12.23 8.66
N GLY A 881 -31.70 11.68 9.49
CA GLY A 881 -31.92 10.48 10.31
C GLY A 881 -32.44 10.78 11.72
N SER A 882 -31.64 10.52 12.75
CA SER A 882 -32.02 10.92 14.12
C SER A 882 -30.84 11.35 14.99
N VAL A 883 -31.09 12.35 15.84
CA VAL A 883 -30.17 12.82 16.88
C VAL A 883 -30.90 12.77 18.22
N GLN A 884 -30.34 12.06 19.20
CA GLN A 884 -30.98 11.79 20.49
C GLN A 884 -30.04 12.06 21.66
N GLY A 885 -30.46 12.95 22.57
CA GLY A 885 -29.71 13.33 23.77
C GLY A 885 -28.47 14.18 23.45
N GLY A 886 -28.40 15.40 23.99
CA GLY A 886 -27.24 16.30 23.88
C GLY A 886 -27.58 17.73 23.44
N SER A 887 -26.65 18.41 22.75
CA SER A 887 -26.81 19.79 22.26
C SER A 887 -26.31 19.97 20.82
N ILE A 888 -26.97 20.82 20.04
CA ILE A 888 -26.54 21.27 18.71
C ILE A 888 -26.26 22.77 18.80
N THR A 889 -25.02 23.17 18.52
CA THR A 889 -24.58 24.57 18.59
C THR A 889 -23.97 25.02 17.27
N VAL A 890 -24.49 26.09 16.69
CA VAL A 890 -23.93 26.77 15.51
C VAL A 890 -23.57 28.20 15.92
N LEU A 891 -22.27 28.50 16.05
CA LEU A 891 -21.78 29.70 16.73
C LEU A 891 -20.73 30.47 15.94
N GLY A 892 -20.90 31.78 15.78
CA GLY A 892 -19.83 32.68 15.33
C GLY A 892 -19.32 32.37 13.91
N ASN A 893 -20.12 31.71 13.07
CA ASN A 893 -19.73 31.34 11.72
C ASN A 893 -20.00 32.48 10.72
N GLN A 894 -19.19 32.53 9.67
CA GLN A 894 -19.30 33.49 8.57
C GLN A 894 -19.35 32.75 7.24
N GLY A 895 -20.16 33.21 6.28
CA GLY A 895 -20.18 32.55 4.98
C GLY A 895 -21.36 32.83 4.07
N ARG A 896 -21.43 32.06 2.99
CA ARG A 896 -22.50 32.15 2.00
C ARG A 896 -22.92 30.81 1.41
N ALA A 897 -24.23 30.64 1.20
CA ALA A 897 -24.81 29.50 0.49
C ALA A 897 -25.60 29.96 -0.74
N GLU A 898 -25.36 29.33 -1.89
CA GLU A 898 -26.00 29.69 -3.16
C GLU A 898 -26.90 28.57 -3.69
N GLY A 899 -27.80 28.90 -4.62
CA GLY A 899 -28.62 27.89 -5.32
C GLY A 899 -29.72 27.23 -4.48
N GLY A 900 -30.25 27.91 -3.45
CA GLY A 900 -31.27 27.34 -2.55
C GLY A 900 -30.72 26.68 -1.29
N GLY A 901 -29.41 26.77 -1.06
CA GLY A 901 -28.71 26.17 0.08
C GLY A 901 -29.00 26.78 1.46
N SER A 902 -28.48 26.14 2.52
CA SER A 902 -28.58 26.63 3.91
C SER A 902 -27.21 27.05 4.46
N ILE A 903 -27.17 28.14 5.23
CA ILE A 903 -25.96 28.67 5.87
C ILE A 903 -26.18 28.89 7.36
N ASN A 904 -25.20 28.49 8.19
CA ASN A 904 -25.22 28.65 9.65
C ASN A 904 -26.54 28.16 10.30
N SER A 905 -27.11 27.08 9.79
CA SER A 905 -28.49 26.67 10.11
C SER A 905 -28.54 25.23 10.62
N VAL A 906 -29.65 24.88 11.28
CA VAL A 906 -29.98 23.50 11.63
C VAL A 906 -31.17 23.07 10.79
N THR A 907 -30.98 22.07 9.92
CA THR A 907 -32.04 21.52 9.08
C THR A 907 -32.31 20.08 9.46
N GLY A 908 -33.56 19.65 9.44
CA GLY A 908 -33.82 18.21 9.54
C GLY A 908 -35.20 17.74 9.14
N SER A 909 -35.21 16.63 8.40
CA SER A 909 -36.39 15.79 8.13
C SER A 909 -36.51 14.61 9.08
N GLY A 910 -35.51 14.44 9.94
CA GLY A 910 -35.38 13.36 10.90
C GLY A 910 -36.04 13.61 12.26
N ARG A 911 -35.60 12.86 13.28
CA ARG A 911 -36.05 13.02 14.67
C ARG A 911 -34.96 13.66 15.54
N PHE A 912 -35.31 14.74 16.22
CA PHE A 912 -34.57 15.37 17.30
C PHE A 912 -35.29 15.11 18.63
N SER A 913 -34.59 14.58 19.64
CA SER A 913 -35.21 14.25 20.93
C SER A 913 -34.31 14.65 22.10
N GLY A 914 -34.84 15.46 23.03
CA GLY A 914 -34.14 15.88 24.25
C GLY A 914 -32.87 16.69 23.99
N SER A 915 -32.90 17.63 23.03
CA SER A 915 -31.73 18.38 22.58
C SER A 915 -31.87 19.90 22.80
N GLN A 916 -30.79 20.59 23.14
CA GLN A 916 -30.74 22.06 23.06
C GLN A 916 -30.20 22.47 21.68
N ILE A 917 -30.94 23.28 20.92
CA ILE A 917 -30.53 23.81 19.62
C ILE A 917 -30.22 25.30 19.77
N THR A 918 -28.97 25.69 19.50
CA THR A 918 -28.51 27.08 19.61
C THR A 918 -27.87 27.54 18.30
N VAL A 919 -28.37 28.65 17.76
CA VAL A 919 -27.79 29.36 16.60
C VAL A 919 -27.45 30.78 17.03
N MET A 920 -26.17 31.10 17.19
CA MET A 920 -25.74 32.33 17.86
C MET A 920 -24.60 33.06 17.16
N GLY A 921 -24.70 34.40 17.07
CA GLY A 921 -23.60 35.27 16.64
C GLY A 921 -23.10 35.01 15.21
N ASN A 922 -23.90 34.40 14.35
CA ASN A 922 -23.51 34.04 12.99
C ASN A 922 -23.77 35.19 12.00
N SER A 923 -22.93 35.27 10.96
CA SER A 923 -23.12 36.16 9.81
C SER A 923 -23.25 35.34 8.53
N GLY A 924 -24.43 35.36 7.90
CA GLY A 924 -24.76 34.44 6.81
C GLY A 924 -25.46 35.12 5.64
N THR A 925 -25.06 34.74 4.43
CA THR A 925 -25.77 35.15 3.21
C THR A 925 -26.30 33.95 2.43
N ALA A 926 -27.55 34.00 1.98
CA ALA A 926 -28.15 32.92 1.19
C ALA A 926 -28.90 33.43 -0.05
N THR A 927 -28.91 32.64 -1.12
CA THR A 927 -29.72 32.92 -2.32
C THR A 927 -30.79 31.85 -2.49
N ARG A 928 -32.07 32.26 -2.46
CA ARG A 928 -33.27 31.41 -2.53
C ARG A 928 -33.34 30.32 -1.43
N GLY A 929 -32.65 30.54 -0.31
CA GLY A 929 -32.35 29.51 0.69
C GLY A 929 -32.58 29.98 2.13
N MET A 930 -31.83 29.40 3.07
CA MET A 930 -31.99 29.61 4.51
C MET A 930 -30.70 30.12 5.17
N ALA A 931 -30.79 31.12 6.05
CA ALA A 931 -29.65 31.64 6.80
C ALA A 931 -29.94 31.74 8.30
N ASN A 932 -28.99 31.30 9.13
CA ASN A 932 -29.01 31.40 10.60
C ASN A 932 -30.33 30.90 11.25
N SER A 933 -30.91 29.82 10.72
CA SER A 933 -32.29 29.43 11.03
C SER A 933 -32.40 27.96 11.42
N VAL A 934 -33.57 27.56 11.92
CA VAL A 934 -33.90 26.16 12.22
C VAL A 934 -35.07 25.70 11.35
N ALA A 935 -34.87 24.64 10.57
CA ALA A 935 -35.91 24.02 9.74
C ALA A 935 -36.25 22.61 10.26
N ASN A 936 -37.53 22.33 10.43
CA ASN A 936 -38.01 21.01 10.84
C ASN A 936 -39.11 20.49 9.90
N SER A 937 -38.83 19.41 9.18
CA SER A 937 -39.84 18.64 8.45
C SER A 937 -40.13 17.26 9.09
N GLY A 938 -39.42 16.91 10.17
CA GLY A 938 -39.62 15.67 10.91
C GLY A 938 -40.24 15.89 12.30
N SER A 939 -39.51 15.58 13.36
CA SER A 939 -39.99 15.77 14.74
C SER A 939 -38.92 16.33 15.68
N ILE A 940 -39.28 17.34 16.47
CA ILE A 940 -38.48 17.89 17.57
C ILE A 940 -39.28 17.71 18.86
N ALA A 941 -38.76 16.99 19.85
CA ALA A 941 -39.44 16.74 21.11
C ALA A 941 -38.57 17.16 22.31
N GLY A 942 -39.18 17.88 23.27
CA GLY A 942 -38.57 18.26 24.55
C GLY A 942 -37.28 19.06 24.40
N SER A 943 -37.25 20.04 23.50
CA SER A 943 -36.03 20.76 23.08
C SER A 943 -36.16 22.28 23.30
N ASN A 944 -35.04 22.96 23.54
CA ASN A 944 -34.99 24.43 23.58
C ASN A 944 -34.32 24.93 22.30
N ILE A 945 -34.99 25.79 21.53
CA ILE A 945 -34.47 26.41 20.31
C ILE A 945 -34.14 27.87 20.60
N THR A 946 -32.87 28.25 20.48
CA THR A 946 -32.40 29.62 20.69
C THR A 946 -31.71 30.15 19.43
N ILE A 947 -32.20 31.28 18.91
CA ILE A 947 -31.61 32.02 17.78
C ILE A 947 -31.26 33.42 18.29
N LEU A 948 -29.97 33.70 18.52
CA LEU A 948 -29.52 34.90 19.23
C LEU A 948 -28.43 35.68 18.50
N GLY A 949 -28.61 37.00 18.35
CA GLY A 949 -27.53 37.90 17.93
C GLY A 949 -26.98 37.66 16.53
N ASN A 950 -27.76 37.07 15.62
CA ASN A 950 -27.32 36.72 14.27
C ASN A 950 -27.55 37.86 13.26
N GLN A 951 -26.74 37.89 12.21
CA GLN A 951 -26.84 38.80 11.07
C GLN A 951 -27.07 38.00 9.78
N ALA A 952 -28.20 38.17 9.11
CA ALA A 952 -28.53 37.42 7.88
C ALA A 952 -28.97 38.33 6.72
N SER A 953 -28.56 37.98 5.51
CA SER A 953 -29.07 38.56 4.27
C SER A 953 -29.46 37.48 3.28
N VAL A 954 -30.73 37.44 2.87
CA VAL A 954 -31.25 36.42 1.94
C VAL A 954 -31.85 37.08 0.69
N ARG A 955 -31.46 36.61 -0.49
CA ARG A 955 -31.91 37.14 -1.79
C ARG A 955 -32.79 36.16 -2.57
N GLY A 956 -33.81 36.65 -3.26
CA GLY A 956 -34.71 35.84 -4.10
C GLY A 956 -35.80 35.07 -3.35
N GLY A 957 -36.18 35.52 -2.15
CA GLY A 957 -37.05 34.78 -1.22
C GLY A 957 -36.29 33.77 -0.37
N GLY A 958 -36.86 33.35 0.76
CA GLY A 958 -36.23 32.41 1.70
C GLY A 958 -36.48 32.74 3.18
N THR A 959 -35.61 32.23 4.06
CA THR A 959 -35.78 32.29 5.52
C THR A 959 -34.51 32.76 6.23
N ALA A 960 -34.63 33.75 7.12
CA ALA A 960 -33.52 34.36 7.85
C ALA A 960 -33.82 34.44 9.36
N ASN A 961 -32.88 34.00 10.20
CA ASN A 961 -32.96 34.05 11.68
C ASN A 961 -34.29 33.50 12.25
N SER A 962 -34.84 32.44 11.67
CA SER A 962 -36.24 32.03 11.91
C SER A 962 -36.37 30.54 12.21
N VAL A 963 -37.53 30.13 12.72
CA VAL A 963 -37.91 28.73 12.84
C VAL A 963 -38.98 28.41 11.79
N ASP A 964 -38.72 27.47 10.89
CA ASP A 964 -39.69 26.99 9.89
C ASP A 964 -40.05 25.53 10.15
N ASN A 965 -41.27 25.29 10.62
CA ASN A 965 -41.78 23.98 10.99
C ASN A 965 -42.83 23.48 9.99
N HIS A 966 -42.60 22.30 9.42
CA HIS A 966 -43.56 21.52 8.63
C HIS A 966 -43.91 20.20 9.31
N GLY A 967 -43.09 19.77 10.27
CA GLY A 967 -43.28 18.55 11.05
C GLY A 967 -43.93 18.80 12.41
N THR A 968 -43.45 18.10 13.42
CA THR A 968 -43.93 18.20 14.80
C THR A 968 -42.89 18.83 15.72
N ILE A 969 -43.31 19.76 16.59
CA ILE A 969 -42.50 20.32 17.68
C ILE A 969 -43.30 20.17 18.99
N GLY A 970 -42.78 19.42 19.96
CA GLY A 970 -43.48 19.16 21.24
C GLY A 970 -42.71 19.67 22.46
N GLY A 971 -43.41 20.32 23.40
CA GLY A 971 -42.90 20.73 24.71
C GLY A 971 -41.64 21.59 24.67
N SER A 972 -41.55 22.52 23.71
CA SER A 972 -40.31 23.24 23.38
C SER A 972 -40.38 24.75 23.69
N GLN A 973 -39.27 25.33 24.17
CA GLN A 973 -39.10 26.78 24.28
C GLN A 973 -38.39 27.30 23.02
N ILE A 974 -38.94 28.33 22.37
CA ILE A 974 -38.37 28.94 21.17
C ILE A 974 -38.10 30.41 21.46
N MET A 975 -36.83 30.80 21.44
CA MET A 975 -36.39 32.18 21.63
C MET A 975 -35.67 32.68 20.38
N ILE A 976 -36.18 33.77 19.80
CA ILE A 976 -35.55 34.50 18.69
C ILE A 976 -35.28 35.91 19.19
N ALA A 977 -34.01 36.25 19.47
CA ALA A 977 -33.69 37.52 20.12
C ALA A 977 -32.46 38.25 19.55
N GLY A 978 -32.52 39.58 19.52
CA GLY A 978 -31.38 40.44 19.16
C GLY A 978 -30.83 40.23 17.75
N ASN A 979 -31.61 39.64 16.84
CA ASN A 979 -31.16 39.31 15.50
C ASN A 979 -31.41 40.48 14.53
N THR A 980 -30.52 40.63 13.53
CA THR A 980 -30.67 41.58 12.42
C THR A 980 -30.76 40.83 11.10
N ALA A 981 -31.78 41.09 10.29
CA ALA A 981 -31.88 40.44 8.98
C ALA A 981 -32.61 41.24 7.90
N GLN A 982 -32.24 40.95 6.65
CA GLN A 982 -32.89 41.47 5.45
C GLN A 982 -33.20 40.33 4.47
N VAL A 983 -34.42 40.34 3.91
CA VAL A 983 -34.81 39.47 2.80
C VAL A 983 -35.29 40.32 1.62
N THR A 984 -34.81 40.02 0.41
CA THR A 984 -35.38 40.56 -0.85
C THR A 984 -36.14 39.46 -1.59
N GLY A 985 -37.38 39.74 -2.00
CA GLY A 985 -38.40 38.76 -2.40
C GLY A 985 -39.33 38.39 -1.24
N SER A 986 -40.36 37.59 -1.50
CA SER A 986 -41.27 37.09 -0.45
C SER A 986 -40.54 36.10 0.46
N GLY A 987 -40.35 36.41 1.74
CA GLY A 987 -39.66 35.52 2.67
C GLY A 987 -39.93 35.80 4.15
N VAL A 988 -39.18 35.12 5.02
CA VAL A 988 -39.40 35.08 6.47
C VAL A 988 -38.17 35.61 7.20
N VAL A 989 -38.37 36.53 8.15
CA VAL A 989 -37.31 37.20 8.90
C VAL A 989 -37.63 37.19 10.39
N ASN A 990 -36.70 36.71 11.23
CA ASN A 990 -36.82 36.71 12.70
C ASN A 990 -38.17 36.17 13.21
N SER A 991 -38.72 35.15 12.57
CA SER A 991 -40.13 34.74 12.72
C SER A 991 -40.26 33.23 12.98
N VAL A 992 -41.45 32.82 13.38
CA VAL A 992 -41.83 31.40 13.43
C VAL A 992 -42.90 31.13 12.38
N ARG A 993 -42.63 30.19 11.47
CA ARG A 993 -43.61 29.68 10.50
C ARG A 993 -43.96 28.24 10.88
N ASN A 994 -45.24 27.98 11.11
CA ASN A 994 -45.74 26.65 11.46
C ASN A 994 -46.79 26.16 10.46
N ARG A 995 -46.44 25.13 9.69
CA ARG A 995 -47.36 24.40 8.80
C ARG A 995 -47.73 23.02 9.32
N GLY A 996 -47.08 22.54 10.37
CA GLY A 996 -47.31 21.24 10.99
C GLY A 996 -48.01 21.35 12.35
N SER A 997 -47.44 20.73 13.38
CA SER A 997 -47.98 20.78 14.74
C SER A 997 -46.94 21.25 15.74
N MET A 998 -47.28 22.25 16.55
CA MET A 998 -46.50 22.71 17.70
C MET A 998 -47.34 22.55 18.95
N THR A 999 -46.94 21.69 19.88
CA THR A 999 -47.70 21.40 21.10
C THR A 999 -46.95 21.82 22.36
N GLY A 1000 -47.60 22.58 23.24
CA GLY A 1000 -47.00 23.08 24.48
C GLY A 1000 -45.78 23.98 24.26
N ALA A 1001 -45.77 24.77 23.18
CA ALA A 1001 -44.63 25.60 22.80
C ALA A 1001 -44.68 26.99 23.45
N ASN A 1002 -43.53 27.48 23.94
CA ASN A 1002 -43.38 28.85 24.41
C ASN A 1002 -42.50 29.63 23.42
N ILE A 1003 -43.12 30.48 22.60
CA ILE A 1003 -42.46 31.28 21.57
C ILE A 1003 -42.23 32.70 22.08
N ALA A 1004 -40.98 33.17 22.04
CA ALA A 1004 -40.58 34.52 22.37
C ALA A 1004 -39.74 35.12 21.23
N ILE A 1005 -40.24 36.22 20.63
CA ILE A 1005 -39.56 37.00 19.59
C ILE A 1005 -39.26 38.38 20.16
N LEU A 1006 -38.00 38.66 20.49
CA LEU A 1006 -37.60 39.78 21.36
C LEU A 1006 -36.49 40.65 20.75
N GLY A 1007 -36.69 41.97 20.66
CA GLY A 1007 -35.60 42.90 20.36
C GLY A 1007 -34.93 42.71 18.99
N ASN A 1008 -35.64 42.17 18.00
CA ASN A 1008 -35.09 41.91 16.68
C ASN A 1008 -35.29 43.09 15.72
N ARG A 1009 -34.35 43.27 14.77
CA ARG A 1009 -34.45 44.24 13.67
C ARG A 1009 -34.56 43.50 12.33
N GLY A 1010 -35.60 43.76 11.54
CA GLY A 1010 -35.86 42.99 10.32
C GLY A 1010 -36.43 43.81 9.17
N SER A 1011 -36.11 43.41 7.93
CA SER A 1011 -36.76 43.97 6.73
C SER A 1011 -37.04 42.92 5.66
N ALA A 1012 -38.19 43.01 4.99
CA ALA A 1012 -38.56 42.18 3.85
C ALA A 1012 -39.08 43.02 2.67
N GLN A 1013 -38.54 42.82 1.48
CA GLN A 1013 -38.98 43.52 0.26
C GLN A 1013 -39.75 42.58 -0.66
N GLY A 1014 -41.07 42.76 -0.82
CA GLY A 1014 -41.91 41.90 -1.68
C GLY A 1014 -42.89 40.98 -0.95
N GLY A 1015 -43.58 41.48 0.08
CA GLY A 1015 -44.70 40.76 0.72
C GLY A 1015 -44.30 39.70 1.76
N GLY A 1016 -43.19 39.89 2.48
CA GLY A 1016 -42.67 38.93 3.47
C GLY A 1016 -43.24 39.04 4.89
N THR A 1017 -42.84 38.10 5.76
CA THR A 1017 -43.19 38.01 7.19
C THR A 1017 -41.97 38.36 8.05
N VAL A 1018 -42.09 39.36 8.94
CA VAL A 1018 -40.99 39.91 9.74
C VAL A 1018 -41.36 39.95 11.22
N ASN A 1019 -40.49 39.44 12.10
CA ASN A 1019 -40.66 39.41 13.56
C ASN A 1019 -42.04 38.87 14.00
N SER A 1020 -42.56 37.85 13.33
CA SER A 1020 -43.96 37.45 13.39
C SER A 1020 -44.14 35.94 13.58
N VAL A 1021 -45.35 35.51 13.90
CA VAL A 1021 -45.74 34.09 13.90
C VAL A 1021 -46.79 33.84 12.81
N ASP A 1022 -46.49 32.98 11.84
CA ASP A 1022 -47.42 32.51 10.78
C ASP A 1022 -47.79 31.05 11.07
N ASN A 1023 -48.99 30.83 11.59
CA ASN A 1023 -49.50 29.50 11.94
C ASN A 1023 -50.59 29.04 10.97
N ARG A 1024 -50.29 28.05 10.14
CA ARG A 1024 -51.26 27.37 9.26
C ARG A 1024 -51.65 25.98 9.76
N GLY A 1025 -50.91 25.46 10.74
CA GLY A 1025 -51.15 24.16 11.35
C GLY A 1025 -51.77 24.27 12.75
N LYS A 1026 -51.40 23.35 13.65
CA LYS A 1026 -51.80 23.39 15.06
C LYS A 1026 -50.69 24.02 15.89
N LEU A 1027 -51.04 24.98 16.75
CA LEU A 1027 -50.14 25.61 17.71
C LEU A 1027 -50.81 25.68 19.08
N THR A 1028 -50.24 25.04 20.10
CA THR A 1028 -50.69 25.18 21.49
C THR A 1028 -49.56 25.72 22.37
N GLY A 1029 -49.86 26.71 23.22
CA GLY A 1029 -48.90 27.32 24.16
C GLY A 1029 -48.93 28.85 24.17
N ARG A 1030 -47.79 29.49 24.44
CA ARG A 1030 -47.67 30.96 24.59
C ARG A 1030 -46.87 31.57 23.44
N VAL A 1031 -47.31 32.71 22.95
CA VAL A 1031 -46.60 33.55 21.97
C VAL A 1031 -46.36 34.95 22.55
N VAL A 1032 -45.12 35.41 22.55
CA VAL A 1032 -44.71 36.76 22.93
C VAL A 1032 -43.90 37.39 21.81
N ILE A 1033 -44.34 38.55 21.32
CA ILE A 1033 -43.63 39.38 20.34
C ILE A 1033 -43.41 40.74 20.97
N ALA A 1034 -42.17 41.06 21.36
CA ALA A 1034 -41.90 42.30 22.08
C ALA A 1034 -40.61 43.04 21.69
N GLY A 1035 -40.66 44.36 21.72
CA GLY A 1035 -39.49 45.22 21.50
C GLY A 1035 -38.86 45.14 20.11
N ASN A 1036 -39.59 44.64 19.10
CA ASN A 1036 -39.03 44.42 17.77
C ASN A 1036 -39.20 45.64 16.84
N GLU A 1037 -38.24 45.84 15.95
CA GLU A 1037 -38.29 46.82 14.86
C GLU A 1037 -38.37 46.09 13.51
N GLY A 1038 -39.42 46.32 12.74
CA GLY A 1038 -39.64 45.59 11.49
C GLY A 1038 -40.16 46.46 10.36
N SER A 1039 -39.78 46.13 9.12
CA SER A 1039 -40.34 46.75 7.92
C SER A 1039 -40.66 45.73 6.82
N ALA A 1040 -41.78 45.92 6.13
CA ALA A 1040 -42.15 45.12 4.96
C ALA A 1040 -42.76 45.99 3.85
N THR A 1041 -42.35 45.78 2.60
CA THR A 1041 -42.90 46.47 1.42
C THR A 1041 -43.78 45.53 0.59
N MET A 1042 -44.78 46.09 -0.12
CA MET A 1042 -45.73 45.37 -0.98
C MET A 1042 -46.59 44.32 -0.25
N GLY A 1043 -47.35 44.73 0.78
CA GLY A 1043 -48.37 43.87 1.41
C GLY A 1043 -47.89 42.84 2.44
N GLY A 1044 -46.72 43.02 3.06
CA GLY A 1044 -46.15 42.07 4.04
C GLY A 1044 -46.67 42.20 5.48
N THR A 1045 -46.24 41.28 6.34
CA THR A 1045 -46.65 41.15 7.76
C THR A 1045 -45.48 41.45 8.70
N VAL A 1046 -45.68 42.31 9.70
CA VAL A 1046 -44.63 42.76 10.63
C VAL A 1046 -45.10 42.69 12.08
N ASN A 1047 -44.26 42.18 12.99
CA ASN A 1047 -44.50 42.13 14.45
C ASN A 1047 -45.89 41.58 14.85
N SER A 1048 -46.37 40.58 14.12
CA SER A 1048 -47.78 40.16 14.16
C SER A 1048 -47.92 38.65 14.31
N VAL A 1049 -49.13 38.20 14.66
CA VAL A 1049 -49.51 36.79 14.59
C VAL A 1049 -50.55 36.63 13.49
N VAL A 1050 -50.32 35.72 12.55
CA VAL A 1050 -51.28 35.32 11.51
C VAL A 1050 -51.63 33.86 11.77
N ASN A 1051 -52.89 33.59 12.09
CA ASN A 1051 -53.39 32.24 12.36
C ASN A 1051 -54.39 31.83 11.28
N GLN A 1052 -54.04 30.83 10.48
CA GLN A 1052 -54.90 30.18 9.48
C GLN A 1052 -55.31 28.76 9.91
N GLY A 1053 -54.67 28.21 10.97
CA GLY A 1053 -54.99 26.90 11.53
C GLY A 1053 -55.63 27.01 12.92
N VAL A 1054 -55.19 26.17 13.85
CA VAL A 1054 -55.65 26.18 15.24
C VAL A 1054 -54.57 26.74 16.14
N LEU A 1055 -54.90 27.78 16.92
CA LEU A 1055 -54.06 28.34 17.97
C LEU A 1055 -54.78 28.20 19.32
N THR A 1056 -54.14 27.57 20.30
CA THR A 1056 -54.67 27.44 21.67
C THR A 1056 -53.68 27.96 22.69
N GLY A 1057 -54.01 29.04 23.39
CA GLY A 1057 -53.21 29.61 24.48
C GLY A 1057 -53.11 31.14 24.43
N ASN A 1058 -52.00 31.70 24.90
CA ASN A 1058 -51.87 33.14 25.17
C ASN A 1058 -50.98 33.85 24.14
N VAL A 1059 -51.43 34.99 23.62
CA VAL A 1059 -50.69 35.83 22.68
C VAL A 1059 -50.47 37.22 23.28
N LEU A 1060 -49.22 37.68 23.33
CA LEU A 1060 -48.83 39.04 23.74
C LEU A 1060 -48.00 39.71 22.65
N ILE A 1061 -48.43 40.89 22.20
CA ILE A 1061 -47.70 41.74 21.23
C ILE A 1061 -47.46 43.10 21.89
N ALA A 1062 -46.22 43.40 22.28
CA ALA A 1062 -45.93 44.60 23.08
C ALA A 1062 -44.67 45.40 22.73
N GLY A 1063 -44.74 46.73 22.76
CA GLY A 1063 -43.56 47.59 22.63
C GLY A 1063 -42.85 47.52 21.28
N ASN A 1064 -43.53 47.13 20.20
CA ASN A 1064 -42.93 46.95 18.88
C ASN A 1064 -43.05 48.21 17.99
N ARG A 1065 -42.12 48.38 17.04
CA ARG A 1065 -42.12 49.42 16.00
C ARG A 1065 -42.20 48.77 14.61
N GLY A 1066 -43.32 48.95 13.92
CA GLY A 1066 -43.59 48.28 12.65
C GLY A 1066 -43.87 49.24 11.50
N ARG A 1067 -43.38 48.92 10.30
CA ARG A 1067 -43.69 49.64 9.06
C ARG A 1067 -44.09 48.66 7.95
N ALA A 1068 -45.38 48.57 7.66
CA ALA A 1068 -45.87 47.91 6.45
C ALA A 1068 -46.23 48.99 5.39
N LEU A 1069 -46.20 48.67 4.09
CA LEU A 1069 -46.77 49.52 3.02
C LEU A 1069 -48.15 49.01 2.61
N ALA A 1070 -48.81 49.70 1.66
CA ALA A 1070 -50.20 49.45 1.25
C ALA A 1070 -50.52 47.95 1.09
N GLY A 1071 -51.61 47.51 1.74
CA GLY A 1071 -52.07 46.12 1.79
C GLY A 1071 -51.47 45.23 2.91
N GLY A 1072 -50.56 45.74 3.74
CA GLY A 1072 -49.84 44.96 4.75
C GLY A 1072 -50.42 44.96 6.18
N VAL A 1073 -49.80 44.18 7.07
CA VAL A 1073 -50.21 43.97 8.47
C VAL A 1073 -49.07 44.35 9.43
N SER A 1074 -49.35 45.10 10.49
CA SER A 1074 -48.36 45.54 11.48
C SER A 1074 -48.87 45.50 12.92
N ASN A 1075 -48.13 44.88 13.84
CA ASN A 1075 -48.45 44.84 15.27
C ASN A 1075 -49.89 44.32 15.58
N SER A 1076 -50.34 43.27 14.86
CA SER A 1076 -51.72 42.77 14.91
C SER A 1076 -51.81 41.26 15.12
N LEU A 1077 -52.98 40.77 15.53
CA LEU A 1077 -53.39 39.39 15.36
C LEU A 1077 -54.41 39.30 14.22
N ILE A 1078 -54.12 38.49 13.20
CA ILE A 1078 -55.06 38.14 12.13
C ILE A 1078 -55.44 36.68 12.27
N ASN A 1079 -56.72 36.41 12.53
CA ASN A 1079 -57.26 35.06 12.62
C ASN A 1079 -58.14 34.73 11.41
N GLN A 1080 -57.83 33.67 10.71
CA GLN A 1080 -58.58 33.03 9.63
C GLN A 1080 -58.95 31.57 9.97
N GLY A 1081 -58.52 31.07 11.13
CA GLY A 1081 -58.83 29.73 11.63
C GLY A 1081 -59.47 29.79 13.02
N ILE A 1082 -59.02 28.95 13.96
CA ILE A 1082 -59.55 28.93 15.34
C ILE A 1082 -58.48 29.45 16.31
N VAL A 1083 -58.83 30.43 17.14
CA VAL A 1083 -58.01 30.87 18.29
C VAL A 1083 -58.79 30.60 19.57
N THR A 1084 -58.20 29.88 20.51
CA THR A 1084 -58.79 29.64 21.84
C THR A 1084 -57.83 30.11 22.92
N GLY A 1085 -58.17 31.14 23.70
CA GLY A 1085 -57.32 31.68 24.77
C GLY A 1085 -57.32 33.21 24.88
N THR A 1086 -56.20 33.79 25.34
CA THR A 1086 -56.11 35.25 25.59
C THR A 1086 -55.18 35.95 24.61
N VAL A 1087 -55.58 37.14 24.16
CA VAL A 1087 -54.79 38.00 23.25
C VAL A 1087 -54.67 39.40 23.83
N ALA A 1088 -53.44 39.88 23.98
CA ALA A 1088 -53.14 41.23 24.46
C ALA A 1088 -52.17 41.96 23.51
N ILE A 1089 -52.54 43.17 23.08
CA ILE A 1089 -51.70 44.05 22.25
C ILE A 1089 -51.47 45.35 23.04
N VAL A 1090 -50.22 45.67 23.37
CA VAL A 1090 -49.89 46.78 24.31
C VAL A 1090 -48.73 47.65 23.82
N GLY A 1091 -48.91 48.98 23.72
CA GLY A 1091 -47.78 49.91 23.59
C GLY A 1091 -46.97 49.80 22.29
N ASN A 1092 -47.59 49.48 21.16
CA ASN A 1092 -46.90 49.38 19.85
C ASN A 1092 -46.98 50.69 19.05
N THR A 1093 -46.12 50.82 18.04
CA THR A 1093 -46.08 51.95 17.09
C THR A 1093 -46.05 51.45 15.65
N SER A 1094 -46.91 52.01 14.79
CA SER A 1094 -46.99 51.64 13.36
C SER A 1094 -47.03 52.87 12.46
N ALA A 1095 -46.44 52.77 11.27
CA ALA A 1095 -46.67 53.72 10.17
C ALA A 1095 -47.89 53.29 9.34
N ALA A 1096 -48.89 54.18 9.17
CA ALA A 1096 -50.10 53.87 8.40
C ALA A 1096 -50.05 54.44 6.97
N ALA A 1097 -50.51 53.64 6.01
CA ALA A 1097 -50.73 53.97 4.61
C ALA A 1097 -52.07 53.32 4.18
N ALA A 1098 -52.60 53.68 3.01
CA ALA A 1098 -53.88 53.14 2.53
C ALA A 1098 -53.88 51.60 2.48
N GLY A 1099 -54.90 50.95 3.06
CA GLY A 1099 -55.07 49.50 3.04
C GLY A 1099 -54.25 48.70 4.07
N ILE A 1100 -53.67 49.35 5.09
CA ILE A 1100 -52.91 48.67 6.17
C ILE A 1100 -53.82 48.23 7.32
N THR A 1101 -53.58 47.03 7.87
CA THR A 1101 -54.14 46.59 9.15
C THR A 1101 -53.11 46.78 10.26
N SER A 1102 -53.39 47.60 11.28
CA SER A 1102 -52.44 47.91 12.35
C SER A 1102 -53.06 47.87 13.74
N GLY A 1103 -52.36 47.25 14.70
CA GLY A 1103 -52.72 47.35 16.12
C GLY A 1103 -54.06 46.76 16.49
N SER A 1104 -54.44 45.65 15.85
CA SER A 1104 -55.82 45.13 15.90
C SER A 1104 -55.85 43.62 16.05
N VAL A 1105 -56.97 43.12 16.58
CA VAL A 1105 -57.32 41.70 16.56
C VAL A 1105 -58.42 41.51 15.54
N ARG A 1106 -58.09 40.96 14.37
CA ARG A 1106 -59.00 40.81 13.24
C ARG A 1106 -59.38 39.35 13.04
N ASN A 1107 -60.67 39.04 13.16
CA ASN A 1107 -61.21 37.73 12.83
C ASN A 1107 -61.83 37.77 11.43
N VAL A 1108 -61.20 37.09 10.46
CA VAL A 1108 -61.53 37.12 9.02
C VAL A 1108 -61.88 35.69 8.59
N GLY A 1109 -63.11 35.27 8.87
CA GLY A 1109 -63.62 33.94 8.51
C GLY A 1109 -63.29 32.81 9.49
N GLY A 1110 -62.69 33.12 10.64
CA GLY A 1110 -62.38 32.17 11.70
C GLY A 1110 -63.26 32.31 12.96
N ALA A 1111 -62.90 31.65 14.06
CA ALA A 1111 -63.53 31.80 15.38
C ALA A 1111 -62.49 32.10 16.46
N ILE A 1112 -62.76 33.08 17.33
CA ILE A 1112 -61.96 33.36 18.53
C ILE A 1112 -62.80 33.03 19.77
N THR A 1113 -62.35 32.07 20.58
CA THR A 1113 -63.00 31.63 21.80
C THR A 1113 -62.13 32.01 23.00
N GLY A 1114 -62.42 33.14 23.65
CA GLY A 1114 -61.65 33.65 24.78
C GLY A 1114 -61.72 35.17 24.93
N THR A 1115 -60.63 35.81 25.39
CA THR A 1115 -60.56 37.28 25.56
C THR A 1115 -59.52 37.89 24.64
N ALA A 1116 -59.85 39.03 24.03
CA ALA A 1116 -58.94 39.80 23.20
C ALA A 1116 -59.00 41.29 23.56
N GLY A 1117 -57.85 41.93 23.74
CA GLY A 1117 -57.75 43.34 24.13
C GLY A 1117 -56.57 44.07 23.50
N VAL A 1118 -56.76 45.35 23.20
CA VAL A 1118 -55.76 46.26 22.65
C VAL A 1118 -55.70 47.52 23.54
N ALA A 1119 -54.52 47.92 24.01
CA ALA A 1119 -54.34 49.09 24.89
C ALA A 1119 -53.05 49.89 24.56
N GLY A 1120 -53.15 51.23 24.51
CA GLY A 1120 -51.98 52.12 24.42
C GLY A 1120 -51.20 52.09 23.09
N ASN A 1121 -51.86 51.85 21.95
CA ASN A 1121 -51.21 51.76 20.63
C ASN A 1121 -51.28 53.11 19.87
N ALA A 1122 -50.17 53.57 19.26
CA ALA A 1122 -50.10 54.87 18.58
C ALA A 1122 -49.76 54.76 17.08
N ALA A 1123 -50.54 55.43 16.22
CA ALA A 1123 -50.22 55.64 14.81
C ALA A 1123 -49.71 57.07 14.60
N TYR A 1124 -48.59 57.27 13.89
CA TYR A 1124 -47.95 58.59 13.72
C TYR A 1124 -48.13 59.20 12.32
N ALA A 1125 -48.93 58.59 11.44
CA ALA A 1125 -49.37 59.20 10.19
C ALA A 1125 -50.81 58.75 9.91
N ALA A 1126 -51.75 59.69 9.76
CA ALA A 1126 -53.18 59.39 9.58
C ALA A 1126 -53.68 59.90 8.22
N ASN A 1127 -54.47 59.08 7.53
CA ASN A 1127 -55.52 59.48 6.60
C ASN A 1127 -56.84 58.93 7.18
N PRO A 1128 -57.95 59.71 7.25
CA PRO A 1128 -59.01 59.50 8.24
C PRO A 1128 -60.04 58.43 7.83
N GLY A 1129 -60.48 57.61 8.80
CA GLY A 1129 -61.62 56.68 8.62
C GLY A 1129 -61.85 55.65 9.74
N TYR A 1130 -62.80 55.98 10.62
CA TYR A 1130 -63.70 55.22 11.54
C TYR A 1130 -63.28 54.00 12.39
N THR A 1131 -63.76 54.01 13.65
CA THR A 1131 -63.49 53.11 14.80
C THR A 1131 -64.79 52.45 15.33
N TYR A 1132 -64.70 51.25 15.91
CA TYR A 1132 -65.60 50.77 16.98
C TYR A 1132 -64.81 50.02 18.08
N THR A 1133 -65.13 50.27 19.35
CA THR A 1133 -64.51 49.63 20.54
C THR A 1133 -65.60 49.05 21.44
N VAL A 1134 -65.55 47.74 21.75
CA VAL A 1134 -66.10 47.16 22.99
C VAL A 1134 -65.29 45.89 23.35
N PRO A 1135 -64.87 45.67 24.61
CA PRO A 1135 -64.40 44.36 25.05
C PRO A 1135 -65.60 43.43 25.31
N SER A 1136 -65.66 42.27 24.65
CA SER A 1136 -66.68 41.24 24.94
C SER A 1136 -66.04 39.93 25.38
N SER A 1137 -66.55 39.34 26.46
CA SER A 1137 -66.31 37.96 26.85
C SER A 1137 -67.34 37.04 26.17
N GLY A 1138 -66.90 36.12 25.32
CA GLY A 1138 -67.75 35.19 24.54
C GLY A 1138 -67.11 34.86 23.19
N VAL A 1139 -67.68 33.95 22.38
CA VAL A 1139 -67.18 33.66 21.02
C VAL A 1139 -67.18 34.97 20.20
N ILE A 1140 -66.00 35.51 19.92
CA ILE A 1140 -65.84 36.81 19.27
C ILE A 1140 -65.95 36.60 17.76
N ASN A 1141 -67.11 36.96 17.20
CA ASN A 1141 -67.37 36.92 15.75
C ASN A 1141 -67.07 38.25 15.04
N GLN A 1142 -66.60 39.27 15.77
CA GLN A 1142 -66.33 40.63 15.25
C GLN A 1142 -64.87 41.06 15.53
N SER A 1143 -64.28 41.91 14.67
CA SER A 1143 -62.90 42.36 14.83
C SER A 1143 -62.78 43.49 15.87
N VAL A 1144 -61.75 43.45 16.74
CA VAL A 1144 -61.43 44.51 17.70
C VAL A 1144 -60.35 45.42 17.12
N THR A 1145 -60.70 46.66 16.81
CA THR A 1145 -59.80 47.64 16.16
C THR A 1145 -59.68 48.89 17.02
N VAL A 1146 -58.46 49.34 17.30
CA VAL A 1146 -58.21 50.63 17.95
C VAL A 1146 -57.31 51.46 17.04
N LEU A 1147 -57.89 52.47 16.38
CA LEU A 1147 -57.14 53.58 15.79
C LEU A 1147 -57.16 54.76 16.77
N PRO A 1148 -56.12 55.61 16.77
CA PRO A 1148 -56.02 56.70 17.75
C PRO A 1148 -57.18 57.69 17.61
N ALA A 1149 -57.68 58.16 18.76
CA ALA A 1149 -58.47 59.38 18.82
C ALA A 1149 -57.60 60.57 18.40
N VAL A 1150 -58.01 61.31 17.39
CA VAL A 1150 -57.42 62.62 17.07
C VAL A 1150 -58.32 63.69 17.67
N ASN A 1151 -57.80 64.47 18.61
CA ASN A 1151 -58.43 65.73 19.00
C ASN A 1151 -58.30 66.72 17.83
N LEU A 1152 -59.44 67.13 17.27
CA LEU A 1152 -59.57 68.35 16.49
C LEU A 1152 -59.52 69.54 17.46
N LEU A 1153 -58.50 70.38 17.37
CA LEU A 1153 -58.58 71.77 17.82
C LEU A 1153 -58.82 72.62 16.57
N SER A 1154 -60.03 73.15 16.43
CA SER A 1154 -60.28 74.30 15.58
C SER A 1154 -59.79 75.56 16.30
N MET A 1155 -58.88 76.29 15.63
CA MET A 1155 -58.23 77.54 16.02
C MET A 1155 -57.16 77.46 17.12
#